data_AF-A0A285CI57-F1
#
_entry.id   AF-A0A285CI57-F1
#
_cell.length_a   1.000
_cell.length_b   1.000
_cell.length_c   1.000
_cell.angle_alpha   90.00
_cell.angle_beta   90.00
_cell.angle_gamma   90.00
#
_symmetry.space_group_name_H-M   'P 1'
#
loop_
_entity.id
_entity.type
_entity.pdbx_description
1 polymer ?
#
loop_
_entity_poly.entity_id
_entity_poly.type
_entity_poly.pdbx_seq_one_letter_code
_entity_poly.pdbx_strand_id
1 'polypeptide(L)'
;MYADLNGTRIFFEVDGTGWKKEGDKLVDKPVCFVLHGGPGGTHLGFRPHFSQLNETLQLVYIDNRGSGFSDRGPQKSYTLENNVEDVEALRKYLGFKKIYLLGHSYGGMVAMSYALKYQDNLDGLLLLTTSPSSSFLEKAKAFVEKNGTEEQKEMANVLWNGAFQSLDHVAKYYQVMGPLYSKKQSDVDTPQAAVLGHRSYEALNEGFGNFLRSFDMRDQLETIYVPTLVMAGRYDWITPVEESEQIASLIPNSRLVVFENSSHNVHVDETETFFETVLTFINHTGGKKMSKVDSLPGFEEAAQKLVEKYHIPGTSVALAKEGEVIYQTSFGFRNVENAYPINEDTVFGIGSITKSFTCVAIMQLQEQGKLQVHDPIIQYLPEFRLKDSSTVKELTIHHLMTHSAGIPPLSTLYYAMRRTMEIDPSVKDYKSLLVDEKDKDYIDTYEQLMDFIANEDVELLGKPGKHFSYSNDSYALLGCIIERVSGESYEQYVYDHILKPCGMNRSFFTIDEYGADGNVSMSYAIESVDDRKRVYEAPIWWDAPAMRAAGFLKSTAKDMLKYAEIFRNGGVVNDKRILNESSVNEMMKHHIKIQPGKFYGYGLMITEDYFGTKLIEHGGNLKAIAAQMSILPEEGITGVILTNLAGVPASRILELAFNDLQGRDPNTSHMDLKEVELPLAILEKYAGDYVSNEGTKVSIGIENEKLTFTYQGNVHPIKPVGENLFLAKVNDLFELLQIHRDENGNAESITCHYRKFPKVSSKQLTKEI
;
A
#
# COMPACT_ATOMS: atom_id res chain seq x y z
N MET A 1 -35.21 13.88 -22.49
CA MET A 1 -35.84 15.15 -22.02
C MET A 1 -35.12 16.31 -22.69
N TYR A 2 -35.65 17.54 -22.60
CA TYR A 2 -35.06 18.71 -23.24
C TYR A 2 -34.99 19.89 -22.27
N ALA A 3 -33.94 20.70 -22.39
CA ALA A 3 -33.80 21.99 -21.73
C ALA A 3 -33.34 23.05 -22.73
N ASP A 4 -33.93 24.25 -22.69
CA ASP A 4 -33.49 25.39 -23.50
C ASP A 4 -32.33 26.10 -22.79
N LEU A 5 -31.10 25.82 -23.23
CA LEU A 5 -29.86 26.27 -22.59
C LEU A 5 -29.04 27.08 -23.58
N ASN A 6 -28.58 28.27 -23.18
CA ASN A 6 -27.71 29.13 -23.99
C ASN A 6 -28.18 29.30 -25.45
N GLY A 7 -29.50 29.45 -25.64
CA GLY A 7 -30.12 29.63 -26.96
C GLY A 7 -30.18 28.37 -27.84
N THR A 8 -30.05 27.17 -27.27
CA THR A 8 -30.18 25.90 -27.98
C THR A 8 -30.94 24.89 -27.12
N ARG A 9 -31.80 24.09 -27.74
CA ARG A 9 -32.50 23.02 -27.03
C ARG A 9 -31.60 21.80 -26.89
N ILE A 10 -31.11 21.58 -25.67
CA ILE A 10 -30.22 20.48 -25.32
C ILE A 10 -31.03 19.28 -24.85
N PHE A 11 -30.76 18.13 -25.44
CA PHE A 11 -31.29 16.85 -25.00
C PHE A 11 -30.45 16.30 -23.86
N PHE A 12 -31.15 15.80 -22.83
CA PHE A 12 -30.54 15.03 -21.77
C PHE A 12 -31.47 13.87 -21.37
N GLU A 13 -30.90 12.76 -20.94
CA GLU A 13 -31.62 11.63 -20.36
C GLU A 13 -31.19 11.43 -18.91
N VAL A 14 -32.15 11.33 -18.00
CA VAL A 14 -31.89 10.94 -16.61
C VAL A 14 -32.17 9.46 -16.49
N ASP A 15 -31.20 8.72 -15.98
CA ASP A 15 -31.24 7.28 -15.79
C ASP A 15 -30.96 6.93 -14.32
N GLY A 16 -31.78 6.04 -13.76
CA GLY A 16 -31.81 5.76 -12.33
C GLY A 16 -32.57 6.80 -11.47
N THR A 17 -32.90 6.39 -10.23
CA THR A 17 -33.55 7.24 -9.22
C THR A 17 -32.54 8.17 -8.54
N GLY A 18 -32.96 9.37 -8.13
CA GLY A 18 -32.12 10.31 -7.36
C GLY A 18 -31.87 9.91 -5.91
N TRP A 19 -32.51 8.85 -5.42
CA TRP A 19 -32.42 8.38 -4.05
C TRP A 19 -32.35 6.84 -3.99
N LYS A 20 -31.77 6.31 -2.92
CA LYS A 20 -31.84 4.89 -2.54
C LYS A 20 -32.28 4.72 -1.11
N LYS A 21 -32.77 3.53 -0.78
CA LYS A 21 -33.16 3.14 0.58
C LYS A 21 -31.93 2.59 1.31
N GLU A 22 -31.60 3.16 2.47
CA GLU A 22 -30.58 2.66 3.40
C GLU A 22 -31.26 2.45 4.77
N GLY A 23 -31.51 1.19 5.15
CA GLY A 23 -32.36 0.85 6.30
C GLY A 23 -33.78 1.40 6.11
N ASP A 24 -34.27 2.20 7.08
CA ASP A 24 -35.58 2.86 7.01
C ASP A 24 -35.54 4.28 6.42
N LYS A 25 -34.38 4.73 5.91
CA LYS A 25 -34.19 6.09 5.37
C LYS A 25 -34.03 6.09 3.86
N LEU A 26 -34.50 7.17 3.22
CA LEU A 26 -34.15 7.51 1.85
C LEU A 26 -32.95 8.46 1.87
N VAL A 27 -31.92 8.14 1.09
CA VAL A 27 -30.68 8.91 0.99
C VAL A 27 -30.43 9.27 -0.47
N ASP A 28 -30.01 10.50 -0.73
CA ASP A 28 -29.68 10.96 -2.08
C ASP A 28 -28.52 10.14 -2.66
N LYS A 29 -28.64 9.80 -3.95
CA LYS A 29 -27.53 9.24 -4.72
C LYS A 29 -26.68 10.39 -5.27
N PRO A 30 -25.35 10.22 -5.37
CA PRO A 30 -24.55 11.15 -6.15
C PRO A 30 -24.99 11.13 -7.62
N VAL A 31 -24.83 12.26 -8.29
CA VAL A 31 -25.25 12.46 -9.67
C VAL A 31 -24.01 12.50 -10.56
N CYS A 32 -24.01 11.74 -11.65
CA CYS A 32 -22.92 11.73 -12.61
C CYS A 32 -23.43 12.15 -14.00
N PHE A 33 -22.86 13.23 -14.52
CA PHE A 33 -23.10 13.69 -15.89
C PHE A 33 -22.17 12.92 -16.83
N VAL A 34 -22.72 12.39 -17.92
CA VAL A 34 -22.01 11.53 -18.88
C VAL A 34 -21.94 12.23 -20.24
N LEU A 35 -20.73 12.54 -20.69
CA LEU A 35 -20.43 13.18 -21.96
C LEU A 35 -19.89 12.17 -22.98
N HIS A 36 -20.57 12.06 -24.11
CA HIS A 36 -20.21 11.13 -25.18
C HIS A 36 -18.91 11.52 -25.90
N GLY A 37 -18.23 10.52 -26.46
CA GLY A 37 -17.09 10.70 -27.35
C GLY A 37 -17.48 11.18 -28.76
N GLY A 38 -16.49 11.74 -29.46
CA GLY A 38 -16.64 12.37 -30.78
C GLY A 38 -17.51 13.65 -30.77
N PRO A 39 -17.04 14.77 -31.36
CA PRO A 39 -17.94 15.87 -31.72
C PRO A 39 -19.07 15.31 -32.60
N GLY A 40 -20.34 15.61 -32.32
CA GLY A 40 -21.45 15.02 -33.08
C GLY A 40 -21.85 13.58 -32.72
N GLY A 41 -21.33 13.02 -31.62
CA GLY A 41 -21.76 11.72 -31.07
C GLY A 41 -23.15 11.72 -30.44
N THR A 42 -23.46 10.66 -29.69
CA THR A 42 -24.72 10.50 -28.93
C THR A 42 -24.52 9.58 -27.74
N HIS A 43 -25.28 9.80 -26.67
CA HIS A 43 -25.28 8.98 -25.46
C HIS A 43 -25.75 7.53 -25.66
N LEU A 44 -26.44 7.20 -26.77
CA LEU A 44 -27.01 5.86 -26.99
C LEU A 44 -25.97 4.73 -26.95
N GLY A 45 -24.69 5.03 -27.25
CA GLY A 45 -23.59 4.06 -27.14
C GLY A 45 -23.20 3.70 -25.71
N PHE A 46 -23.59 4.49 -24.71
CA PHE A 46 -23.20 4.30 -23.31
C PHE A 46 -24.33 3.71 -22.47
N ARG A 47 -25.57 4.13 -22.73
CA ARG A 47 -26.74 3.80 -21.90
C ARG A 47 -26.88 2.30 -21.58
N PRO A 48 -26.76 1.35 -22.54
CA PRO A 48 -26.88 -0.07 -22.24
C PRO A 48 -25.79 -0.60 -21.30
N HIS A 49 -24.60 0.00 -21.33
CA HIS A 49 -23.47 -0.41 -20.50
C HIS A 49 -23.56 0.26 -19.12
N PHE A 50 -23.73 1.58 -19.08
CA PHE A 50 -23.55 2.37 -17.86
C PHE A 50 -24.72 2.27 -16.89
N SER A 51 -25.87 1.72 -17.30
CA SER A 51 -27.01 1.46 -16.43
C SER A 51 -26.65 0.61 -15.19
N GLN A 52 -25.54 -0.13 -15.21
CA GLN A 52 -25.02 -0.89 -14.06
C GLN A 52 -24.63 0.02 -12.88
N LEU A 53 -24.32 1.29 -13.13
CA LEU A 53 -23.99 2.26 -12.08
C LEU A 53 -25.23 2.78 -11.34
N ASN A 54 -26.45 2.52 -11.84
CA ASN A 54 -27.69 3.11 -11.32
C ASN A 54 -28.01 2.68 -9.88
N GLU A 55 -27.40 1.63 -9.34
CA GLU A 55 -27.56 1.27 -7.92
C GLU A 55 -26.90 2.33 -7.01
N THR A 56 -25.79 2.90 -7.45
CA THR A 56 -24.96 3.84 -6.68
C THR A 56 -25.19 5.29 -7.10
N LEU A 57 -25.34 5.54 -8.41
CA LEU A 57 -25.43 6.87 -9.01
C LEU A 57 -26.81 7.13 -9.62
N GLN A 58 -27.16 8.40 -9.76
CA GLN A 58 -28.10 8.85 -10.78
C GLN A 58 -27.29 9.35 -11.98
N LEU A 59 -27.54 8.80 -13.17
CA LEU A 59 -26.82 9.19 -14.38
C LEU A 59 -27.62 10.24 -15.15
N VAL A 60 -26.92 11.24 -15.69
CA VAL A 60 -27.49 12.23 -16.61
C VAL A 60 -26.67 12.24 -17.88
N TYR A 61 -27.20 11.63 -18.92
CA TYR A 61 -26.58 11.62 -20.23
C TYR A 61 -26.89 12.93 -20.96
N ILE A 62 -25.88 13.52 -21.60
CA ILE A 62 -26.00 14.78 -22.34
C ILE A 62 -25.59 14.54 -23.78
N ASP A 63 -26.48 14.88 -24.71
CA ASP A 63 -26.08 15.06 -26.10
C ASP A 63 -25.65 16.52 -26.28
N ASN A 64 -24.39 16.74 -26.64
CA ASN A 64 -23.87 18.09 -26.84
C ASN A 64 -24.70 18.84 -27.92
N ARG A 65 -24.68 20.18 -27.90
CA ARG A 65 -25.29 20.96 -28.99
C ARG A 65 -24.82 20.46 -30.36
N GLY A 66 -25.72 20.46 -31.34
CA GLY A 66 -25.40 19.91 -32.65
C GLY A 66 -25.30 18.38 -32.72
N SER A 67 -25.38 17.67 -31.60
CA SER A 67 -25.10 16.24 -31.49
C SER A 67 -26.34 15.46 -31.03
N GLY A 68 -26.41 14.16 -31.32
CA GLY A 68 -27.49 13.30 -30.84
C GLY A 68 -28.89 13.85 -31.11
N PHE A 69 -29.71 13.87 -30.07
CA PHE A 69 -31.07 14.42 -30.08
C PHE A 69 -31.14 15.92 -29.79
N SER A 70 -30.03 16.59 -29.50
CA SER A 70 -29.99 18.05 -29.31
C SER A 70 -30.21 18.78 -30.64
N ASP A 71 -30.81 19.97 -30.55
CA ASP A 71 -31.04 20.81 -31.72
C ASP A 71 -29.73 21.10 -32.44
N ARG A 72 -29.78 21.11 -33.78
CA ARG A 72 -28.62 21.41 -34.62
C ARG A 72 -28.23 22.88 -34.51
N GLY A 73 -29.18 23.81 -34.60
CA GLY A 73 -28.86 25.25 -34.51
C GLY A 73 -27.76 25.68 -35.52
N PRO A 74 -27.08 26.82 -35.27
CA PRO A 74 -25.99 27.29 -36.14
C PRO A 74 -24.69 26.51 -35.90
N GLN A 75 -24.07 25.98 -36.97
CA GLN A 75 -22.80 25.22 -36.89
C GLN A 75 -21.66 25.98 -36.20
N LYS A 76 -21.58 27.30 -36.39
CA LYS A 76 -20.60 28.16 -35.70
C LYS A 76 -20.66 28.10 -34.16
N SER A 77 -21.74 27.55 -33.60
CA SER A 77 -21.89 27.37 -32.15
C SER A 77 -21.27 26.07 -31.65
N TYR A 78 -20.83 25.16 -32.54
CA TYR A 78 -20.22 23.87 -32.21
C TYR A 78 -18.78 24.07 -31.74
N THR A 79 -18.63 24.62 -30.55
CA THR A 79 -17.34 24.94 -29.93
C THR A 79 -17.22 24.25 -28.59
N LEU A 80 -15.99 23.91 -28.20
CA LEU A 80 -15.68 23.37 -26.88
C LEU A 80 -16.23 24.27 -25.74
N GLU A 81 -16.04 25.59 -25.84
CA GLU A 81 -16.54 26.58 -24.85
C GLU A 81 -18.06 26.46 -24.65
N ASN A 82 -18.85 26.50 -25.74
CA ASN A 82 -20.30 26.37 -25.63
C ASN A 82 -20.74 25.02 -25.06
N ASN A 83 -20.03 23.92 -25.36
CA ASN A 83 -20.34 22.63 -24.74
C ASN A 83 -20.14 22.68 -23.22
N VAL A 84 -19.06 23.32 -22.75
CA VAL A 84 -18.80 23.53 -21.31
C VAL A 84 -19.91 24.37 -20.67
N GLU A 85 -20.32 25.47 -21.31
CA GLU A 85 -21.40 26.33 -20.81
C GLU A 85 -22.75 25.63 -20.77
N ASP A 86 -23.02 24.73 -21.72
CA ASP A 86 -24.25 23.93 -21.72
C ASP A 86 -24.29 22.91 -20.57
N VAL A 87 -23.15 22.29 -20.24
CA VAL A 87 -23.03 21.39 -19.09
C VAL A 87 -23.33 22.13 -17.78
N GLU A 88 -22.74 23.31 -17.59
CA GLU A 88 -22.98 24.14 -16.40
C GLU A 88 -24.43 24.67 -16.35
N ALA A 89 -24.97 25.10 -17.49
CA ALA A 89 -26.37 25.53 -17.57
C ALA A 89 -27.34 24.39 -17.26
N LEU A 90 -27.05 23.17 -17.72
CA LEU A 90 -27.87 22.00 -17.41
C LEU A 90 -27.80 21.62 -15.93
N ARG A 91 -26.60 21.64 -15.32
CA ARG A 91 -26.43 21.39 -13.88
C ARG A 91 -27.30 22.34 -13.05
N LYS A 92 -27.27 23.63 -13.39
CA LYS A 92 -28.12 24.66 -12.78
C LYS A 92 -29.61 24.42 -13.03
N TYR A 93 -29.98 24.10 -14.27
CA TYR A 93 -31.37 23.81 -14.65
C TYR A 93 -31.96 22.64 -13.87
N LEU A 94 -31.17 21.59 -13.63
CA LEU A 94 -31.57 20.42 -12.85
C LEU A 94 -31.43 20.60 -11.33
N GLY A 95 -30.89 21.74 -10.88
CA GLY A 95 -30.80 22.09 -9.46
C GLY A 95 -29.70 21.35 -8.68
N PHE A 96 -28.73 20.74 -9.35
CA PHE A 96 -27.63 20.03 -8.68
C PHE A 96 -26.56 21.00 -8.18
N LYS A 97 -26.11 20.85 -6.93
CA LYS A 97 -25.04 21.69 -6.36
C LYS A 97 -23.66 21.27 -6.86
N LYS A 98 -23.36 19.98 -6.73
CA LYS A 98 -22.16 19.33 -7.24
C LYS A 98 -22.55 18.07 -8.01
N ILE A 99 -21.68 17.68 -8.92
CA ILE A 99 -21.85 16.48 -9.76
C ILE A 99 -20.50 15.78 -9.94
N TYR A 100 -20.54 14.49 -10.23
CA TYR A 100 -19.46 13.85 -10.96
C TYR A 100 -19.59 14.15 -12.45
N LEU A 101 -18.46 14.28 -13.14
CA LEU A 101 -18.45 14.49 -14.58
C LEU A 101 -17.57 13.45 -15.26
N LEU A 102 -18.21 12.57 -16.04
CA LEU A 102 -17.55 11.54 -16.83
C LEU A 102 -17.51 11.96 -18.30
N GLY A 103 -16.31 12.05 -18.86
CA GLY A 103 -16.09 12.32 -20.27
C GLY A 103 -15.34 11.19 -20.97
N HIS A 104 -15.93 10.65 -22.04
CA HIS A 104 -15.26 9.69 -22.94
C HIS A 104 -14.67 10.41 -24.14
N SER A 105 -13.41 10.17 -24.50
CA SER A 105 -12.81 10.73 -25.73
C SER A 105 -12.96 12.26 -25.78
N TYR A 106 -13.55 12.81 -26.84
CA TYR A 106 -13.90 14.23 -26.92
C TYR A 106 -14.69 14.75 -25.70
N GLY A 107 -15.61 13.95 -25.15
CA GLY A 107 -16.32 14.30 -23.91
C GLY A 107 -15.37 14.53 -22.74
N GLY A 108 -14.22 13.85 -22.70
CA GLY A 108 -13.15 14.09 -21.73
C GLY A 108 -12.48 15.45 -21.90
N MET A 109 -12.34 15.94 -23.13
CA MET A 109 -11.83 17.30 -23.41
C MET A 109 -12.80 18.37 -22.92
N VAL A 110 -14.11 18.14 -23.12
CA VAL A 110 -15.17 18.99 -22.55
C VAL A 110 -15.13 18.94 -21.02
N ALA A 111 -14.98 17.75 -20.43
CA ALA A 111 -14.95 17.57 -18.98
C ALA A 111 -13.73 18.24 -18.32
N MET A 112 -12.53 18.13 -18.91
CA MET A 112 -11.35 18.87 -18.44
C MET A 112 -11.55 20.39 -18.57
N SER A 113 -12.12 20.85 -19.68
CA SER A 113 -12.42 22.28 -19.88
C SER A 113 -13.44 22.81 -18.88
N TYR A 114 -14.42 21.99 -18.52
CA TYR A 114 -15.36 22.27 -17.45
C TYR A 114 -14.64 22.35 -16.10
N ALA A 115 -13.75 21.40 -15.78
CA ALA A 115 -13.02 21.41 -14.53
C ALA A 115 -12.15 22.67 -14.37
N LEU A 116 -11.46 23.12 -15.42
CA LEU A 116 -10.69 24.38 -15.38
C LEU A 116 -11.54 25.61 -14.99
N LYS A 117 -12.83 25.62 -15.34
CA LYS A 117 -13.71 26.78 -15.14
C LYS A 117 -14.64 26.64 -13.93
N TYR A 118 -15.06 25.42 -13.60
CA TYR A 118 -16.17 25.12 -12.71
C TYR A 118 -15.89 23.95 -11.75
N GLN A 119 -14.62 23.63 -11.45
CA GLN A 119 -14.26 22.52 -10.55
C GLN A 119 -14.87 22.60 -9.13
N ASP A 120 -15.21 23.78 -8.63
CA ASP A 120 -15.96 23.91 -7.36
C ASP A 120 -17.34 23.23 -7.40
N ASN A 121 -17.91 23.06 -8.59
CA ASN A 121 -19.18 22.38 -8.83
C ASN A 121 -19.00 20.86 -9.08
N LEU A 122 -17.80 20.32 -8.87
CA LEU A 122 -17.51 18.91 -9.04
C LEU A 122 -17.30 18.20 -7.68
N ASP A 123 -17.81 16.97 -7.60
CA ASP A 123 -17.45 15.99 -6.58
C ASP A 123 -16.27 15.10 -7.05
N GLY A 124 -16.15 14.90 -8.36
CA GLY A 124 -15.04 14.17 -8.98
C GLY A 124 -15.08 14.24 -10.51
N LEU A 125 -13.92 14.09 -11.13
CA LEU A 125 -13.74 14.09 -12.59
C LEU A 125 -13.33 12.70 -13.07
N LEU A 126 -14.00 12.16 -14.10
CA LEU A 126 -13.70 10.85 -14.68
C LEU A 126 -13.36 11.01 -16.16
N LEU A 127 -12.11 10.74 -16.52
CA LEU A 127 -11.57 10.93 -17.87
C LEU A 127 -11.30 9.56 -18.50
N LEU A 128 -12.12 9.18 -19.47
CA LEU A 128 -12.05 7.88 -20.13
C LEU A 128 -11.50 8.04 -21.55
N THR A 129 -10.33 7.46 -21.81
CA THR A 129 -9.68 7.40 -23.13
C THR A 129 -9.74 8.75 -23.87
N THR A 130 -9.09 9.76 -23.29
CA THR A 130 -9.08 11.14 -23.78
C THR A 130 -7.64 11.67 -23.91
N SER A 131 -7.50 12.92 -24.35
CA SER A 131 -6.20 13.57 -24.55
C SER A 131 -6.22 15.02 -24.07
N PRO A 132 -5.11 15.53 -23.50
CA PRO A 132 -4.99 16.91 -23.01
C PRO A 132 -4.64 17.93 -24.11
N SER A 133 -4.32 17.49 -25.33
CA SER A 133 -3.91 18.39 -26.41
C SER A 133 -4.13 17.78 -27.79
N SER A 134 -3.87 18.50 -28.88
CA SER A 134 -4.01 18.02 -30.25
C SER A 134 -2.96 16.97 -30.65
N SER A 135 -2.03 16.60 -29.75
CA SER A 135 -0.99 15.60 -29.99
C SER A 135 -1.55 14.23 -30.37
N PHE A 136 -2.74 13.87 -29.89
CA PHE A 136 -3.39 12.60 -30.23
C PHE A 136 -3.60 12.45 -31.75
N LEU A 137 -3.83 13.54 -32.49
CA LEU A 137 -4.08 13.50 -33.93
C LEU A 137 -2.87 12.94 -34.70
N GLU A 138 -1.67 13.42 -34.40
CA GLU A 138 -0.45 12.97 -35.08
C GLU A 138 -0.10 11.54 -34.69
N LYS A 139 -0.32 11.16 -33.42
CA LYS A 139 -0.13 9.78 -32.95
C LYS A 139 -1.12 8.80 -33.61
N ALA A 140 -2.40 9.17 -33.70
CA ALA A 140 -3.44 8.37 -34.34
C ALA A 140 -3.18 8.20 -35.85
N LYS A 141 -2.77 9.28 -36.55
CA LYS A 141 -2.36 9.20 -37.96
C LYS A 141 -1.18 8.24 -38.16
N ALA A 142 -0.15 8.35 -37.32
CA ALA A 142 1.01 7.46 -37.38
C ALA A 142 0.62 6.00 -37.12
N PHE A 143 -0.32 5.76 -36.19
CA PHE A 143 -0.84 4.43 -35.92
C PHE A 143 -1.57 3.85 -37.15
N VAL A 144 -2.50 4.61 -37.75
CA VAL A 144 -3.28 4.14 -38.90
C VAL A 144 -2.39 3.93 -40.13
N GLU A 145 -1.40 4.81 -40.36
CA GLU A 145 -0.48 4.63 -41.48
C GLU A 145 0.33 3.33 -41.34
N LYS A 146 0.77 3.02 -40.13
CA LYS A 146 1.58 1.83 -39.84
C LYS A 146 0.77 0.54 -39.80
N ASN A 147 -0.44 0.57 -39.23
CA ASN A 147 -1.18 -0.63 -38.85
C ASN A 147 -2.55 -0.79 -39.55
N GLY A 148 -3.05 0.26 -40.19
CA GLY A 148 -4.37 0.27 -40.82
C GLY A 148 -4.38 -0.37 -42.22
N THR A 149 -5.54 -0.89 -42.61
CA THR A 149 -5.81 -1.29 -44.01
C THR A 149 -5.91 -0.07 -44.92
N GLU A 150 -5.80 -0.24 -46.23
CA GLU A 150 -5.97 0.87 -47.19
C GLU A 150 -7.35 1.53 -47.05
N GLU A 151 -8.42 0.75 -46.83
CA GLU A 151 -9.76 1.28 -46.58
C GLU A 151 -9.84 2.09 -45.27
N GLN A 152 -9.13 1.64 -44.23
CA GLN A 152 -9.01 2.39 -42.97
C GLN A 152 -8.23 3.69 -43.13
N LYS A 153 -7.16 3.70 -43.93
CA LYS A 153 -6.41 4.93 -44.25
C LYS A 153 -7.27 5.94 -45.00
N GLU A 154 -8.04 5.49 -45.98
CA GLU A 154 -9.00 6.35 -46.72
C GLU A 154 -10.05 6.95 -45.78
N MET A 155 -10.70 6.12 -44.96
CA MET A 155 -11.73 6.59 -44.02
C MET A 155 -11.16 7.48 -42.91
N ALA A 156 -9.95 7.19 -42.42
CA ALA A 156 -9.28 8.06 -41.46
C ALA A 156 -9.00 9.43 -42.07
N ASN A 157 -8.56 9.51 -43.33
CA ASN A 157 -8.35 10.78 -44.02
C ASN A 157 -9.64 11.62 -44.17
N VAL A 158 -10.79 10.97 -44.34
CA VAL A 158 -12.09 11.67 -44.33
C VAL A 158 -12.34 12.31 -42.96
N LEU A 159 -12.11 11.58 -41.87
CA LEU A 159 -12.24 12.10 -40.51
C LEU A 159 -11.28 13.27 -40.28
N TRP A 160 -9.98 13.09 -40.57
CA TRP A 160 -8.96 14.11 -40.34
C TRP A 160 -9.29 15.40 -41.08
N ASN A 161 -9.74 15.31 -42.33
CA ASN A 161 -10.07 16.49 -43.13
C ASN A 161 -11.43 17.11 -42.79
N GLY A 162 -12.21 16.52 -41.88
CA GLY A 162 -13.56 16.97 -41.59
C GLY A 162 -14.42 16.99 -42.86
N ALA A 163 -14.35 15.91 -43.64
CA ALA A 163 -14.89 15.86 -45.00
C ALA A 163 -16.10 14.91 -45.15
N PHE A 164 -16.79 14.57 -44.06
CA PHE A 164 -18.03 13.81 -44.16
C PHE A 164 -19.11 14.61 -44.88
N GLN A 165 -19.91 13.94 -45.70
CA GLN A 165 -20.93 14.58 -46.54
C GLN A 165 -22.36 14.13 -46.17
N SER A 166 -22.50 13.04 -45.43
CA SER A 166 -23.77 12.44 -45.05
C SER A 166 -23.61 11.48 -43.88
N LEU A 167 -24.72 11.09 -43.28
CA LEU A 167 -24.75 10.05 -42.24
C LEU A 167 -24.36 8.67 -42.80
N ASP A 168 -24.63 8.38 -44.07
CA ASP A 168 -24.16 7.15 -44.72
C ASP A 168 -22.63 7.10 -44.80
N HIS A 169 -21.99 8.25 -45.02
CA HIS A 169 -20.53 8.35 -45.01
C HIS A 169 -19.97 8.08 -43.60
N VAL A 170 -20.63 8.60 -42.56
CA VAL A 170 -20.28 8.32 -41.15
C VAL A 170 -20.53 6.84 -40.80
N ALA A 171 -21.61 6.25 -41.29
CA ALA A 171 -21.91 4.83 -41.11
C ALA A 171 -20.80 3.96 -41.71
N LYS A 172 -20.37 4.28 -42.94
CA LYS A 172 -19.25 3.60 -43.59
C LYS A 172 -17.95 3.74 -42.80
N TYR A 173 -17.66 4.92 -42.26
CA TYR A 173 -16.50 5.13 -41.40
C TYR A 173 -16.51 4.19 -40.19
N TYR A 174 -17.62 4.10 -39.44
CA TYR A 174 -17.69 3.23 -38.27
C TYR A 174 -17.70 1.73 -38.62
N GLN A 175 -18.20 1.37 -39.80
CA GLN A 175 -18.05 0.00 -40.31
C GLN A 175 -16.57 -0.37 -40.52
N VAL A 176 -15.77 0.55 -41.06
CA VAL A 176 -14.36 0.32 -41.43
C VAL A 176 -13.42 0.47 -40.24
N MET A 177 -13.62 1.50 -39.42
CA MET A 177 -12.76 1.86 -38.30
C MET A 177 -13.17 1.19 -36.99
N GLY A 178 -14.42 0.71 -36.88
CA GLY A 178 -15.00 0.09 -35.68
C GLY A 178 -14.12 -0.99 -35.03
N PRO A 179 -13.50 -1.92 -35.79
CA PRO A 179 -12.63 -2.95 -35.22
C PRO A 179 -11.41 -2.42 -34.44
N LEU A 180 -11.01 -1.16 -34.62
CA LEU A 180 -9.92 -0.55 -33.86
C LEU A 180 -10.36 -0.08 -32.47
N TYR A 181 -11.67 0.14 -32.24
CA TYR A 181 -12.19 0.73 -31.00
C TYR A 181 -12.35 -0.26 -29.83
N SER A 182 -12.32 -1.57 -30.10
CA SER A 182 -12.64 -2.62 -29.13
C SER A 182 -11.80 -3.86 -29.40
N LYS A 183 -11.25 -4.48 -28.35
CA LYS A 183 -10.54 -5.75 -28.39
C LYS A 183 -11.48 -6.95 -28.39
N LYS A 184 -12.66 -6.82 -27.78
CA LYS A 184 -13.76 -7.77 -28.00
C LYS A 184 -14.26 -7.58 -29.43
N GLN A 185 -14.30 -8.68 -30.20
CA GLN A 185 -15.13 -8.71 -31.40
C GLN A 185 -16.56 -8.42 -30.96
N SER A 186 -17.07 -7.23 -31.29
CA SER A 186 -18.49 -6.97 -31.10
C SER A 186 -19.24 -7.95 -31.99
N ASP A 187 -20.11 -8.78 -31.41
CA ASP A 187 -21.27 -9.25 -32.17
C ASP A 187 -21.89 -7.98 -32.79
N VAL A 188 -22.01 -7.98 -34.11
CA VAL A 188 -22.36 -6.80 -34.93
C VAL A 188 -23.85 -6.44 -34.79
N ASP A 189 -24.42 -6.65 -33.59
CA ASP A 189 -25.85 -6.58 -33.27
C ASP A 189 -26.17 -5.60 -32.11
N THR A 190 -25.41 -4.53 -31.95
CA THR A 190 -25.90 -3.31 -31.26
C THR A 190 -26.51 -2.39 -32.33
N PRO A 191 -27.63 -1.68 -32.09
CA PRO A 191 -28.48 -1.10 -33.14
C PRO A 191 -27.78 0.05 -33.87
N GLN A 192 -26.90 -0.31 -34.82
CA GLN A 192 -26.04 0.61 -35.56
C GLN A 192 -26.88 1.67 -36.29
N ALA A 193 -28.05 1.31 -36.83
CA ALA A 193 -28.93 2.25 -37.50
C ALA A 193 -29.45 3.37 -36.58
N ALA A 194 -29.81 3.05 -35.32
CA ALA A 194 -30.35 4.04 -34.38
C ALA A 194 -29.23 4.96 -33.85
N VAL A 195 -28.06 4.41 -33.51
CA VAL A 195 -26.92 5.22 -33.05
C VAL A 195 -26.36 6.09 -34.18
N LEU A 196 -26.22 5.54 -35.40
CA LEU A 196 -25.72 6.28 -36.56
C LEU A 196 -26.73 7.33 -37.05
N GLY A 197 -28.03 7.05 -36.98
CA GLY A 197 -29.10 7.95 -37.41
C GLY A 197 -29.22 9.25 -36.60
N HIS A 198 -28.63 9.31 -35.40
CA HIS A 198 -28.67 10.49 -34.53
C HIS A 198 -27.32 11.21 -34.38
N ARG A 199 -26.26 10.78 -35.08
CA ARG A 199 -24.99 11.52 -35.11
C ARG A 199 -25.11 12.83 -35.91
N SER A 200 -24.11 13.70 -35.80
CA SER A 200 -23.92 14.85 -36.68
C SER A 200 -22.55 14.80 -37.35
N TYR A 201 -22.56 14.68 -38.67
CA TYR A 201 -21.34 14.75 -39.44
C TYR A 201 -20.82 16.19 -39.53
N GLU A 202 -21.69 17.20 -39.41
CA GLU A 202 -21.29 18.61 -39.37
C GLU A 202 -20.49 18.93 -38.10
N ALA A 203 -20.93 18.46 -36.93
CA ALA A 203 -20.18 18.63 -35.70
C ALA A 203 -18.87 17.83 -35.71
N LEU A 204 -18.86 16.61 -36.28
CA LEU A 204 -17.63 15.84 -36.51
C LEU A 204 -16.64 16.63 -37.38
N ASN A 205 -17.12 17.23 -38.49
CA ASN A 205 -16.31 18.01 -39.41
C ASN A 205 -15.76 19.28 -38.75
N GLU A 206 -16.57 20.02 -37.99
CA GLU A 206 -16.09 21.19 -37.24
C GLU A 206 -15.04 20.80 -36.19
N GLY A 207 -15.22 19.67 -35.51
CA GLY A 207 -14.23 19.19 -34.55
C GLY A 207 -12.87 18.88 -35.18
N PHE A 208 -12.84 17.85 -36.03
CA PHE A 208 -11.59 17.35 -36.61
C PHE A 208 -11.01 18.26 -37.70
N GLY A 209 -11.87 18.97 -38.43
CA GLY A 209 -11.46 19.92 -39.46
C GLY A 209 -10.98 21.26 -38.89
N ASN A 210 -11.37 21.62 -37.67
CA ASN A 210 -11.12 22.95 -37.12
C ASN A 210 -10.59 22.89 -35.68
N PHE A 211 -11.44 23.03 -34.65
CA PHE A 211 -11.00 23.43 -33.31
C PHE A 211 -10.14 22.39 -32.56
N LEU A 212 -10.22 21.10 -32.88
CA LEU A 212 -9.37 20.07 -32.25
C LEU A 212 -7.90 20.15 -32.68
N ARG A 213 -7.60 20.84 -33.79
CA ARG A 213 -6.23 20.97 -34.33
C ARG A 213 -5.36 21.94 -33.55
N SER A 214 -5.98 22.84 -32.78
CA SER A 214 -5.31 23.82 -31.93
C SER A 214 -5.66 23.66 -30.44
N PHE A 215 -6.30 22.55 -30.07
CA PHE A 215 -6.65 22.25 -28.69
C PHE A 215 -5.38 21.91 -27.89
N ASP A 216 -5.12 22.62 -26.79
CA ASP A 216 -4.04 22.29 -25.85
C ASP A 216 -4.36 22.87 -24.47
N MET A 217 -4.35 22.03 -23.46
CA MET A 217 -4.66 22.41 -22.08
C MET A 217 -3.54 22.05 -21.10
N ARG A 218 -2.42 21.49 -21.58
CA ARG A 218 -1.38 20.90 -20.72
C ARG A 218 -0.85 21.88 -19.67
N ASP A 219 -0.63 23.13 -20.06
CA ASP A 219 -0.11 24.20 -19.17
C ASP A 219 -1.10 24.63 -18.08
N GLN A 220 -2.34 24.15 -18.11
CA GLN A 220 -3.39 24.52 -17.14
C GLN A 220 -3.82 23.35 -16.25
N LEU A 221 -3.46 22.11 -16.59
CA LEU A 221 -3.97 20.93 -15.88
C LEU A 221 -3.51 20.85 -14.41
N GLU A 222 -2.37 21.45 -14.06
CA GLU A 222 -1.89 21.54 -12.67
C GLU A 222 -2.84 22.30 -11.75
N THR A 223 -3.74 23.12 -12.32
CA THR A 223 -4.72 23.91 -11.58
C THR A 223 -5.99 23.14 -11.22
N ILE A 224 -6.17 21.92 -11.75
CA ILE A 224 -7.31 21.06 -11.41
C ILE A 224 -7.03 20.34 -10.09
N TYR A 225 -7.76 20.71 -9.02
CA TYR A 225 -7.60 20.13 -7.68
C TYR A 225 -8.68 19.11 -7.31
N VAL A 226 -9.78 19.03 -8.07
CA VAL A 226 -10.82 18.03 -7.82
C VAL A 226 -10.25 16.61 -7.99
N PRO A 227 -10.63 15.63 -7.15
CA PRO A 227 -10.25 14.24 -7.36
C PRO A 227 -10.56 13.81 -8.80
N THR A 228 -9.57 13.18 -9.44
CA THR A 228 -9.66 12.83 -10.87
C THR A 228 -9.29 11.36 -11.10
N LEU A 229 -10.16 10.60 -11.74
CA LEU A 229 -9.87 9.27 -12.24
C LEU A 229 -9.57 9.33 -13.73
N VAL A 230 -8.36 8.93 -14.13
CA VAL A 230 -7.92 8.83 -15.51
C VAL A 230 -7.89 7.36 -15.91
N MET A 231 -8.60 7.00 -16.99
CA MET A 231 -8.76 5.62 -17.44
C MET A 231 -8.30 5.48 -18.89
N ALA A 232 -7.40 4.54 -19.15
CA ALA A 232 -6.82 4.32 -20.47
C ALA A 232 -6.94 2.86 -20.91
N GLY A 233 -7.19 2.62 -22.20
CA GLY A 233 -7.00 1.30 -22.79
C GLY A 233 -5.57 1.14 -23.28
N ARG A 234 -4.90 0.04 -22.92
CA ARG A 234 -3.51 -0.25 -23.33
C ARG A 234 -3.31 -0.20 -24.86
N TYR A 235 -4.35 -0.53 -25.63
CA TYR A 235 -4.32 -0.62 -27.09
C TYR A 235 -5.12 0.49 -27.79
N ASP A 236 -5.44 1.58 -27.08
CA ASP A 236 -6.17 2.70 -27.68
C ASP A 236 -5.39 3.31 -28.87
N TRP A 237 -6.01 3.28 -30.05
CA TRP A 237 -5.38 3.73 -31.29
C TRP A 237 -5.52 5.23 -31.55
N ILE A 238 -6.53 5.88 -30.96
CA ILE A 238 -6.88 7.28 -31.24
C ILE A 238 -6.38 8.21 -30.14
N THR A 239 -6.49 7.80 -28.88
CA THR A 239 -5.98 8.50 -27.71
C THR A 239 -5.07 7.55 -26.93
N PRO A 240 -3.85 7.30 -27.43
CA PRO A 240 -2.99 6.26 -26.89
C PRO A 240 -2.59 6.54 -25.44
N VAL A 241 -2.18 5.50 -24.71
CA VAL A 241 -2.01 5.52 -23.24
C VAL A 241 -1.14 6.68 -22.75
N GLU A 242 -0.14 7.11 -23.53
CA GLU A 242 0.75 8.22 -23.17
C GLU A 242 0.01 9.55 -23.02
N GLU A 243 -1.14 9.71 -23.68
CA GLU A 243 -2.02 10.88 -23.49
C GLU A 243 -2.65 10.88 -22.09
N SER A 244 -3.07 9.71 -21.59
CA SER A 244 -3.63 9.56 -20.25
C SER A 244 -2.57 9.62 -19.16
N GLU A 245 -1.38 9.06 -19.41
CA GLU A 245 -0.21 9.22 -18.54
C GLU A 245 0.15 10.71 -18.40
N GLN A 246 0.11 11.47 -19.50
CA GLN A 246 0.36 12.91 -19.46
C GLN A 246 -0.69 13.64 -18.62
N ILE A 247 -1.99 13.36 -18.78
CA ILE A 247 -3.05 13.93 -17.93
C ILE A 247 -2.77 13.63 -16.46
N ALA A 248 -2.52 12.35 -16.13
CA ALA A 248 -2.29 11.94 -14.75
C ALA A 248 -1.03 12.56 -14.13
N SER A 249 0.02 12.77 -14.93
CA SER A 249 1.24 13.44 -14.47
C SER A 249 1.03 14.93 -14.17
N LEU A 250 0.05 15.57 -14.83
CA LEU A 250 -0.18 17.01 -14.72
C LEU A 250 -1.26 17.38 -13.71
N ILE A 251 -2.26 16.52 -13.47
CA ILE A 251 -3.32 16.77 -12.46
C ILE A 251 -2.87 16.24 -11.10
N PRO A 252 -2.67 17.08 -10.05
CA PRO A 252 -2.08 16.66 -8.79
C PRO A 252 -2.86 15.57 -8.03
N ASN A 253 -4.19 15.65 -8.06
CA ASN A 253 -5.10 14.75 -7.36
C ASN A 253 -5.70 13.69 -8.30
N SER A 254 -4.88 13.16 -9.20
CA SER A 254 -5.32 12.15 -10.17
C SER A 254 -4.85 10.74 -9.84
N ARG A 255 -5.66 9.75 -10.26
CA ARG A 255 -5.32 8.32 -10.26
C ARG A 255 -5.43 7.79 -11.68
N LEU A 256 -4.35 7.21 -12.21
CA LEU A 256 -4.35 6.54 -13.50
C LEU A 256 -4.70 5.05 -13.32
N VAL A 257 -5.59 4.55 -14.17
CA VAL A 257 -5.85 3.11 -14.32
C VAL A 257 -5.72 2.76 -15.79
N VAL A 258 -4.76 1.87 -16.09
CA VAL A 258 -4.56 1.32 -17.43
C VAL A 258 -5.19 -0.06 -17.51
N PHE A 259 -6.11 -0.22 -18.46
CA PHE A 259 -6.83 -1.44 -18.74
C PHE A 259 -6.05 -2.24 -19.77
N GLU A 260 -5.39 -3.29 -19.29
CA GLU A 260 -4.34 -4.02 -20.03
C GLU A 260 -4.87 -4.76 -21.26
N ASN A 261 -6.16 -5.09 -21.31
CA ASN A 261 -6.78 -5.84 -22.40
C ASN A 261 -7.79 -5.00 -23.20
N SER A 262 -7.73 -3.68 -23.08
CA SER A 262 -8.69 -2.75 -23.67
C SER A 262 -8.11 -1.85 -24.78
N SER A 263 -8.96 -1.51 -25.74
CA SER A 263 -8.76 -0.38 -26.68
C SER A 263 -9.58 0.84 -26.21
N HIS A 264 -10.04 1.68 -27.14
CA HIS A 264 -10.73 2.94 -26.87
C HIS A 264 -12.05 2.79 -26.09
N ASN A 265 -12.74 1.64 -26.24
CA ASN A 265 -13.99 1.31 -25.56
C ASN A 265 -13.74 0.40 -24.35
N VAL A 266 -12.95 0.89 -23.38
CA VAL A 266 -12.61 0.18 -22.13
C VAL A 266 -13.83 -0.44 -21.43
N HIS A 267 -14.94 0.29 -21.35
CA HIS A 267 -16.18 -0.16 -20.72
C HIS A 267 -16.83 -1.39 -21.40
N VAL A 268 -16.50 -1.63 -22.67
CA VAL A 268 -16.90 -2.83 -23.41
C VAL A 268 -15.87 -3.95 -23.22
N ASP A 269 -14.59 -3.62 -23.37
CA ASP A 269 -13.49 -4.58 -23.35
C ASP A 269 -13.31 -5.23 -21.97
N GLU A 270 -13.27 -4.44 -20.89
CA GLU A 270 -13.04 -4.90 -19.52
C GLU A 270 -14.16 -4.38 -18.59
N THR A 271 -15.41 -4.74 -18.92
CA THR A 271 -16.64 -4.23 -18.30
C THR A 271 -16.68 -4.28 -16.77
N GLU A 272 -16.40 -5.44 -16.17
CA GLU A 272 -16.46 -5.61 -14.70
C GLU A 272 -15.41 -4.72 -14.02
N THR A 273 -14.14 -4.84 -14.43
CA THR A 273 -13.03 -4.03 -13.93
C THR A 273 -13.27 -2.53 -14.11
N PHE A 274 -13.89 -2.13 -15.23
CA PHE A 274 -14.24 -0.73 -15.49
C PHE A 274 -15.24 -0.21 -14.45
N PHE A 275 -16.33 -0.94 -14.20
CA PHE A 275 -17.34 -0.50 -13.24
C PHE A 275 -16.83 -0.55 -11.79
N GLU A 276 -16.05 -1.56 -11.43
CA GLU A 276 -15.38 -1.63 -10.13
C GLU A 276 -14.47 -0.42 -9.91
N THR A 277 -13.67 -0.06 -10.93
CA THR A 277 -12.78 1.11 -10.88
C THR A 277 -13.57 2.40 -10.66
N VAL A 278 -14.66 2.60 -11.41
CA VAL A 278 -15.53 3.78 -11.27
C VAL A 278 -16.18 3.81 -9.89
N LEU A 279 -16.79 2.71 -9.43
CA LEU A 279 -17.46 2.64 -8.13
C LEU A 279 -16.49 2.84 -6.98
N THR A 280 -15.29 2.28 -7.08
CA THR A 280 -14.22 2.49 -6.10
C THR A 280 -13.90 3.97 -5.98
N PHE A 281 -13.65 4.65 -7.09
CA PHE A 281 -13.38 6.08 -7.11
C PHE A 281 -14.53 6.92 -6.52
N ILE A 282 -15.77 6.64 -6.91
CA ILE A 282 -16.96 7.32 -6.39
C ILE A 282 -17.14 7.11 -4.88
N ASN A 283 -16.86 5.91 -4.37
CA ASN A 283 -16.98 5.62 -2.94
C ASN A 283 -15.90 6.34 -2.12
N HIS A 284 -14.68 6.43 -2.64
CA HIS A 284 -13.58 7.18 -2.01
C HIS A 284 -13.86 8.68 -1.95
N THR A 285 -14.39 9.26 -3.03
CA THR A 285 -14.57 10.71 -3.19
C THR A 285 -15.94 11.21 -2.70
N GLY A 286 -16.94 10.33 -2.69
CA GLY A 286 -18.33 10.67 -2.35
C GLY A 286 -18.62 10.79 -0.86
N GLY A 287 -17.61 10.71 0.00
CA GLY A 287 -17.77 10.85 1.46
C GLY A 287 -18.70 9.81 2.10
N LYS A 288 -19.06 8.73 1.37
CA LYS A 288 -19.79 7.60 1.95
C LYS A 288 -18.80 6.75 2.72
N LYS A 289 -18.60 7.13 3.99
CA LYS A 289 -18.01 6.27 5.00
C LYS A 289 -18.69 4.91 4.91
N MET A 290 -17.92 3.87 4.60
CA MET A 290 -18.42 2.52 4.77
C MET A 290 -18.93 2.40 6.20
N SER A 291 -20.10 1.81 6.39
CA SER A 291 -20.71 1.71 7.73
C SER A 291 -19.72 1.01 8.65
N LYS A 292 -19.47 1.60 9.82
CA LYS A 292 -18.71 0.93 10.86
C LYS A 292 -19.31 -0.45 11.10
N VAL A 293 -18.43 -1.44 11.22
CA VAL A 293 -18.80 -2.78 11.67
C VAL A 293 -18.95 -2.68 13.18
N ASP A 294 -20.16 -2.92 13.68
CA ASP A 294 -20.47 -2.77 15.11
C ASP A 294 -19.77 -3.85 15.97
N SER A 295 -19.60 -5.07 15.45
CA SER A 295 -18.90 -6.16 16.13
C SER A 295 -18.32 -7.19 15.15
N LEU A 296 -17.26 -7.86 15.59
CA LEU A 296 -16.66 -9.02 14.94
C LEU A 296 -16.65 -10.17 15.95
N PRO A 297 -17.77 -10.87 16.16
CA PRO A 297 -17.95 -11.75 17.31
C PRO A 297 -17.04 -12.98 17.30
N GLY A 298 -16.71 -13.53 16.12
CA GLY A 298 -15.81 -14.67 16.01
C GLY A 298 -14.38 -14.28 16.39
N PHE A 299 -13.94 -13.12 15.92
CA PHE A 299 -12.67 -12.52 16.33
C PHE A 299 -12.67 -12.20 17.82
N GLU A 300 -13.69 -11.53 18.35
CA GLU A 300 -13.75 -11.11 19.75
C GLU A 300 -13.65 -12.31 20.71
N GLU A 301 -14.36 -13.39 20.43
CA GLU A 301 -14.29 -14.63 21.22
C GLU A 301 -12.90 -15.28 21.14
N ALA A 302 -12.32 -15.39 19.94
CA ALA A 302 -11.02 -16.02 19.74
C ALA A 302 -9.87 -15.18 20.33
N ALA A 303 -9.94 -13.85 20.19
CA ALA A 303 -8.98 -12.91 20.74
C ALA A 303 -9.03 -12.89 22.26
N GLN A 304 -10.21 -12.91 22.87
CA GLN A 304 -10.37 -12.99 24.33
C GLN A 304 -9.66 -14.23 24.91
N LYS A 305 -9.78 -15.39 24.26
CA LYS A 305 -9.06 -16.62 24.67
C LYS A 305 -7.54 -16.44 24.64
N LEU A 306 -7.00 -15.75 23.64
CA LEU A 306 -5.56 -15.46 23.57
C LEU A 306 -5.15 -14.42 24.62
N VAL A 307 -5.94 -13.38 24.82
CA VAL A 307 -5.72 -12.37 25.87
C VAL A 307 -5.62 -13.02 27.25
N GLU A 308 -6.54 -13.93 27.58
CA GLU A 308 -6.54 -14.69 28.83
C GLU A 308 -5.34 -15.65 28.91
N LYS A 309 -5.10 -16.44 27.86
CA LYS A 309 -4.01 -17.43 27.82
C LYS A 309 -2.63 -16.79 28.00
N TYR A 310 -2.42 -15.62 27.44
CA TYR A 310 -1.15 -14.89 27.49
C TYR A 310 -1.11 -13.82 28.58
N HIS A 311 -2.17 -13.71 29.40
CA HIS A 311 -2.31 -12.70 30.46
C HIS A 311 -2.05 -11.27 29.95
N ILE A 312 -2.55 -10.93 28.76
CA ILE A 312 -2.31 -9.63 28.13
C ILE A 312 -3.08 -8.56 28.93
N PRO A 313 -2.41 -7.58 29.55
CA PRO A 313 -3.09 -6.56 30.38
C PRO A 313 -3.96 -5.63 29.57
N GLY A 314 -3.50 -5.28 28.37
CA GLY A 314 -4.13 -4.33 27.48
C GLY A 314 -3.71 -4.50 26.03
N THR A 315 -4.67 -4.49 25.13
CA THR A 315 -4.44 -4.47 23.68
C THR A 315 -5.48 -3.60 22.97
N SER A 316 -5.03 -2.84 21.97
CA SER A 316 -5.88 -2.07 21.05
C SER A 316 -5.82 -2.71 19.67
N VAL A 317 -6.98 -2.90 19.02
CA VAL A 317 -7.09 -3.41 17.64
C VAL A 317 -7.94 -2.44 16.82
N ALA A 318 -7.47 -2.07 15.64
CA ALA A 318 -8.20 -1.20 14.74
C ALA A 318 -8.02 -1.64 13.28
N LEU A 319 -9.12 -1.58 12.51
CA LEU A 319 -9.17 -1.91 11.09
C LEU A 319 -9.73 -0.71 10.32
N ALA A 320 -9.15 -0.42 9.16
CA ALA A 320 -9.69 0.52 8.20
C ALA A 320 -9.89 -0.16 6.84
N LYS A 321 -10.84 0.38 6.06
CA LYS A 321 -11.07 0.03 4.67
C LYS A 321 -11.11 1.31 3.87
N GLU A 322 -10.34 1.36 2.79
CA GLU A 322 -10.21 2.54 1.94
C GLU A 322 -9.89 3.83 2.74
N GLY A 323 -9.03 3.73 3.75
CA GLY A 323 -8.63 4.84 4.62
C GLY A 323 -9.62 5.24 5.72
N GLU A 324 -10.83 4.67 5.74
CA GLU A 324 -11.82 4.92 6.78
C GLU A 324 -11.78 3.84 7.87
N VAL A 325 -11.74 4.24 9.15
CA VAL A 325 -11.78 3.30 10.27
C VAL A 325 -13.15 2.64 10.37
N ILE A 326 -13.20 1.34 10.12
CA ILE A 326 -14.43 0.55 10.09
C ILE A 326 -14.68 -0.27 11.35
N TYR A 327 -13.62 -0.63 12.08
CA TYR A 327 -13.75 -1.42 13.29
C TYR A 327 -12.63 -1.04 14.27
N GLN A 328 -12.99 -0.96 15.54
CA GLN A 328 -12.02 -0.72 16.60
C GLN A 328 -12.52 -1.37 17.88
N THR A 329 -11.63 -2.08 18.55
CA THR A 329 -11.91 -2.66 19.87
C THR A 329 -10.65 -2.65 20.74
N SER A 330 -10.83 -2.96 22.00
CA SER A 330 -9.75 -3.16 22.94
C SER A 330 -10.09 -4.26 23.92
N PHE A 331 -9.06 -4.96 24.40
CA PHE A 331 -9.20 -5.93 25.47
C PHE A 331 -8.32 -5.49 26.64
N GLY A 332 -8.85 -5.59 27.86
CA GLY A 332 -8.15 -5.17 29.07
C GLY A 332 -8.04 -3.65 29.24
N PHE A 333 -6.95 -3.19 29.82
CA PHE A 333 -6.77 -1.81 30.31
C PHE A 333 -5.42 -1.23 29.89
N ARG A 334 -5.38 0.10 29.71
CA ARG A 334 -4.11 0.80 29.52
C ARG A 334 -3.33 0.86 30.84
N ASN A 335 -4.03 0.78 31.98
CA ASN A 335 -3.45 0.55 33.30
C ASN A 335 -4.46 -0.29 34.12
N VAL A 336 -4.05 -1.50 34.51
CA VAL A 336 -4.86 -2.50 35.22
C VAL A 336 -5.22 -2.03 36.62
N GLU A 337 -4.26 -1.51 37.36
CA GLU A 337 -4.36 -1.10 38.76
C GLU A 337 -5.44 -0.03 38.96
N ASN A 338 -5.51 0.93 38.04
CA ASN A 338 -6.48 2.02 38.04
C ASN A 338 -7.70 1.75 37.14
N ALA A 339 -7.76 0.59 36.48
CA ALA A 339 -8.79 0.21 35.52
C ALA A 339 -9.04 1.28 34.42
N TYR A 340 -7.96 1.91 33.94
CA TYR A 340 -8.08 2.92 32.89
C TYR A 340 -8.32 2.26 31.53
N PRO A 341 -9.39 2.63 30.81
CA PRO A 341 -9.73 2.00 29.54
C PRO A 341 -8.73 2.36 28.44
N ILE A 342 -8.64 1.51 27.44
CA ILE A 342 -7.95 1.76 26.18
C ILE A 342 -8.94 2.44 25.22
N ASN A 343 -8.45 3.41 24.45
CA ASN A 343 -9.20 4.03 23.35
C ASN A 343 -8.28 4.27 22.13
N GLU A 344 -8.83 4.85 21.07
CA GLU A 344 -8.13 5.10 19.79
C GLU A 344 -6.87 5.96 19.92
N ASP A 345 -6.81 6.77 20.97
CA ASP A 345 -5.76 7.75 21.20
C ASP A 345 -4.79 7.28 22.30
N THR A 346 -4.97 6.06 22.83
CA THR A 346 -4.05 5.45 23.80
C THR A 346 -2.72 5.12 23.12
N VAL A 347 -1.64 5.62 23.71
CA VAL A 347 -0.29 5.49 23.17
C VAL A 347 0.35 4.18 23.64
N PHE A 348 0.96 3.45 22.70
CA PHE A 348 1.77 2.26 22.93
C PHE A 348 3.11 2.41 22.19
N GLY A 349 4.10 1.60 22.55
CA GLY A 349 5.29 1.46 21.68
C GLY A 349 4.95 0.61 20.45
N ILE A 350 5.54 0.93 19.30
CA ILE A 350 5.32 0.17 18.06
C ILE A 350 6.51 -0.72 17.69
N GLY A 351 7.61 -0.66 18.45
CA GLY A 351 8.79 -1.48 18.22
C GLY A 351 9.34 -1.28 16.81
N SER A 352 9.80 -2.38 16.23
CA SER A 352 10.40 -2.43 14.89
C SER A 352 9.50 -1.98 13.73
N ILE A 353 8.22 -1.69 13.91
CA ILE A 353 7.43 -1.00 12.87
C ILE A 353 8.10 0.34 12.49
N THR A 354 8.83 0.96 13.43
CA THR A 354 9.68 2.14 13.22
C THR A 354 10.62 2.02 12.02
N LYS A 355 11.10 0.81 11.69
CA LYS A 355 11.97 0.57 10.53
C LYS A 355 11.34 1.03 9.21
N SER A 356 10.04 0.82 9.05
CA SER A 356 9.33 1.31 7.87
C SER A 356 9.40 2.84 7.75
N PHE A 357 9.36 3.59 8.86
CA PHE A 357 9.49 5.06 8.85
C PHE A 357 10.89 5.49 8.42
N THR A 358 11.93 4.78 8.89
CA THR A 358 13.30 4.99 8.43
C THR A 358 13.43 4.80 6.92
N CYS A 359 12.79 3.76 6.37
CA CYS A 359 12.79 3.55 4.93
C CYS A 359 11.99 4.62 4.17
N VAL A 360 10.84 5.08 4.68
CA VAL A 360 10.11 6.22 4.10
C VAL A 360 11.02 7.46 4.05
N ALA A 361 11.74 7.77 5.13
CA ALA A 361 12.66 8.90 5.19
C ALA A 361 13.78 8.80 4.14
N ILE A 362 14.39 7.62 3.98
CA ILE A 362 15.40 7.37 2.93
C ILE A 362 14.80 7.58 1.53
N MET A 363 13.59 7.08 1.28
CA MET A 363 12.93 7.26 -0.02
C MET A 363 12.58 8.74 -0.28
N GLN A 364 12.16 9.49 0.73
CA GLN A 364 11.95 10.95 0.61
C GLN A 364 13.25 11.68 0.25
N LEU A 365 14.37 11.34 0.89
CA LEU A 365 15.68 11.92 0.56
C LEU A 365 16.13 11.54 -0.86
N GLN A 366 15.79 10.33 -1.34
CA GLN A 366 16.03 9.93 -2.71
C GLN A 366 15.19 10.73 -3.72
N GLU A 367 13.90 10.95 -3.44
CA GLU A 367 13.02 11.80 -4.27
C GLU A 367 13.52 13.24 -4.36
N GLN A 368 14.13 13.74 -3.29
CA GLN A 368 14.80 15.04 -3.26
C GLN A 368 16.16 15.07 -4.00
N GLY A 369 16.61 13.92 -4.54
CA GLY A 369 17.90 13.78 -5.21
C GLY A 369 19.12 13.89 -4.29
N LYS A 370 18.94 13.75 -2.97
CA LYS A 370 20.02 13.92 -1.98
C LYS A 370 20.86 12.65 -1.78
N LEU A 371 20.28 11.49 -2.08
CA LEU A 371 20.94 10.18 -2.06
C LEU A 371 20.32 9.25 -3.10
N GLN A 372 20.94 8.11 -3.34
CA GLN A 372 20.34 6.96 -4.02
C GLN A 372 20.47 5.71 -3.14
N VAL A 373 19.47 4.84 -3.14
CA VAL A 373 19.51 3.60 -2.32
C VAL A 373 20.66 2.68 -2.70
N HIS A 374 21.22 2.77 -3.90
CA HIS A 374 22.38 1.97 -4.30
C HIS A 374 23.73 2.66 -4.08
N ASP A 375 23.75 3.84 -3.47
CA ASP A 375 25.00 4.50 -3.10
C ASP A 375 25.75 3.70 -2.04
N PRO A 376 27.10 3.63 -2.12
CA PRO A 376 27.92 3.05 -1.07
C PRO A 376 27.74 3.81 0.26
N ILE A 377 27.57 3.10 1.37
CA ILE A 377 27.30 3.75 2.67
C ILE A 377 28.47 4.64 3.12
N ILE A 378 29.70 4.32 2.71
CA ILE A 378 30.91 5.08 3.02
C ILE A 378 30.95 6.48 2.40
N GLN A 379 30.08 6.76 1.42
CA GLN A 379 29.89 8.11 0.91
C GLN A 379 29.30 9.03 1.97
N TYR A 380 28.48 8.47 2.87
CA TYR A 380 27.78 9.20 3.94
C TYR A 380 28.42 8.97 5.31
N LEU A 381 29.05 7.80 5.50
CA LEU A 381 29.72 7.36 6.72
C LEU A 381 31.19 7.00 6.43
N PRO A 382 32.06 7.97 6.06
CA PRO A 382 33.45 7.71 5.68
C PRO A 382 34.30 7.13 6.81
N GLU A 383 33.85 7.19 8.06
CA GLU A 383 34.45 6.61 9.25
C GLU A 383 34.03 5.15 9.51
N PHE A 384 32.97 4.65 8.87
CA PHE A 384 32.48 3.29 9.13
C PHE A 384 33.50 2.22 8.71
N ARG A 385 33.79 1.28 9.60
CA ARG A 385 34.75 0.18 9.37
C ARG A 385 34.15 -1.14 9.81
N LEU A 386 34.63 -2.20 9.16
CA LEU A 386 34.51 -3.59 9.61
C LEU A 386 35.92 -4.18 9.62
N LYS A 387 36.12 -5.26 10.38
CA LYS A 387 37.39 -6.02 10.37
C LYS A 387 37.77 -6.47 8.95
N ASP A 388 36.79 -6.87 8.15
CA ASP A 388 36.95 -7.06 6.69
C ASP A 388 36.72 -5.74 5.93
N SER A 389 37.80 -5.00 5.69
CA SER A 389 37.77 -3.74 4.95
C SER A 389 37.31 -3.84 3.49
N SER A 390 37.34 -5.03 2.87
CA SER A 390 36.97 -5.21 1.47
C SER A 390 35.45 -5.12 1.28
N THR A 391 34.69 -5.71 2.22
CA THR A 391 33.23 -5.74 2.20
C THR A 391 32.62 -4.35 2.41
N VAL A 392 33.26 -3.49 3.22
CA VAL A 392 32.81 -2.13 3.51
C VAL A 392 32.57 -1.29 2.24
N LYS A 393 33.39 -1.49 1.19
CA LYS A 393 33.27 -0.77 -0.08
C LYS A 393 32.09 -1.22 -0.94
N GLU A 394 31.56 -2.42 -0.71
CA GLU A 394 30.42 -3.01 -1.44
C GLU A 394 29.08 -2.77 -0.73
N LEU A 395 29.10 -2.31 0.53
CA LEU A 395 27.89 -2.01 1.30
C LEU A 395 27.18 -0.78 0.76
N THR A 396 25.88 -0.90 0.53
CA THR A 396 25.01 0.17 0.01
C THR A 396 23.84 0.40 0.96
N ILE A 397 23.15 1.53 0.82
CA ILE A 397 21.93 1.84 1.57
C ILE A 397 20.87 0.73 1.39
N HIS A 398 20.74 0.20 0.18
CA HIS A 398 19.87 -0.91 -0.19
C HIS A 398 20.17 -2.16 0.64
N HIS A 399 21.46 -2.49 0.83
CA HIS A 399 21.85 -3.62 1.65
C HIS A 399 21.44 -3.44 3.12
N LEU A 400 21.46 -2.22 3.64
CA LEU A 400 20.98 -1.93 5.00
C LEU A 400 19.44 -2.03 5.08
N MET A 401 18.71 -1.42 4.14
CA MET A 401 17.24 -1.41 4.12
C MET A 401 16.64 -2.82 3.98
N THR A 402 17.35 -3.73 3.32
CA THR A 402 16.92 -5.10 3.03
C THR A 402 17.44 -6.15 4.02
N HIS A 403 18.18 -5.74 5.07
CA HIS A 403 18.87 -6.66 5.99
C HIS A 403 19.80 -7.66 5.27
N SER A 404 20.48 -7.19 4.23
CA SER A 404 21.34 -8.02 3.38
C SER A 404 22.80 -7.57 3.38
N ALA A 405 23.21 -6.77 4.37
CA ALA A 405 24.58 -6.29 4.54
C ALA A 405 25.61 -7.42 4.77
N GLY A 406 25.17 -8.61 5.19
CA GLY A 406 26.07 -9.70 5.58
C GLY A 406 26.67 -9.53 6.98
N ILE A 407 26.37 -8.42 7.67
CA ILE A 407 26.72 -8.21 9.08
C ILE A 407 25.77 -9.07 9.93
N PRO A 408 26.29 -9.97 10.79
CA PRO A 408 25.43 -10.74 11.70
C PRO A 408 24.76 -9.81 12.74
N PRO A 409 23.65 -10.23 13.38
CA PRO A 409 23.08 -9.48 14.50
C PRO A 409 24.11 -9.28 15.61
N LEU A 410 24.25 -8.05 16.11
CA LEU A 410 25.21 -7.68 17.16
C LEU A 410 24.51 -7.33 18.47
N SER A 411 25.27 -7.33 19.56
CA SER A 411 24.82 -6.95 20.90
C SER A 411 24.67 -5.43 21.10
N THR A 412 24.87 -4.61 20.07
CA THR A 412 24.80 -3.14 20.12
C THR A 412 23.50 -2.63 20.75
N LEU A 413 22.36 -3.24 20.43
CA LEU A 413 21.06 -2.84 20.95
C LEU A 413 21.00 -2.95 22.48
N TYR A 414 21.61 -3.99 23.06
CA TYR A 414 21.71 -4.12 24.51
C TYR A 414 22.47 -2.93 25.10
N TYR A 415 23.66 -2.63 24.58
CA TYR A 415 24.50 -1.54 25.10
C TYR A 415 23.91 -0.16 24.85
N ALA A 416 23.11 0.01 23.80
CA ALA A 416 22.38 1.23 23.52
C ALA A 416 21.19 1.43 24.47
N MET A 417 20.54 0.34 24.93
CA MET A 417 19.45 0.41 25.92
C MET A 417 19.92 0.40 27.38
N ARG A 418 21.19 0.04 27.61
CA ARG A 418 21.74 -0.31 28.92
C ARG A 418 21.42 0.69 30.03
N ARG A 419 21.47 2.01 29.75
CA ARG A 419 21.15 3.06 30.75
C ARG A 419 19.76 2.89 31.38
N THR A 420 18.77 2.62 30.54
CA THR A 420 17.38 2.44 30.98
C THR A 420 17.13 1.04 31.53
N MET A 421 17.86 0.04 31.03
CA MET A 421 17.79 -1.34 31.53
C MET A 421 18.35 -1.49 32.94
N GLU A 422 19.46 -0.81 33.27
CA GLU A 422 20.12 -0.94 34.58
C GLU A 422 19.29 -0.41 35.75
N ILE A 423 18.44 0.60 35.49
CA ILE A 423 17.54 1.17 36.50
C ILE A 423 16.20 0.44 36.58
N ASP A 424 15.97 -0.54 35.71
CA ASP A 424 14.69 -1.22 35.56
C ASP A 424 14.72 -2.64 36.15
N PRO A 425 14.00 -2.90 37.25
CA PRO A 425 13.96 -4.22 37.89
C PRO A 425 13.45 -5.34 36.98
N SER A 426 12.65 -5.01 35.95
CA SER A 426 12.06 -6.00 35.05
C SER A 426 13.04 -6.57 34.02
N VAL A 427 14.24 -6.01 33.90
CA VAL A 427 15.29 -6.48 32.98
C VAL A 427 15.60 -7.98 33.12
N LYS A 428 15.47 -8.52 34.34
CA LYS A 428 15.67 -9.94 34.67
C LYS A 428 14.75 -10.89 33.87
N ASP A 429 13.59 -10.41 33.44
CA ASP A 429 12.57 -11.22 32.76
C ASP A 429 12.74 -11.22 31.24
N TYR A 430 13.60 -10.36 30.70
CA TYR A 430 13.90 -10.25 29.27
C TYR A 430 15.17 -11.01 28.88
N LYS A 431 15.21 -12.31 29.20
CA LYS A 431 16.42 -13.15 29.06
C LYS A 431 17.05 -13.13 27.66
N SER A 432 16.24 -13.03 26.60
CA SER A 432 16.73 -13.02 25.21
C SER A 432 17.46 -11.74 24.82
N LEU A 433 17.39 -10.68 25.63
CA LEU A 433 18.08 -9.42 25.40
C LEU A 433 19.31 -9.27 26.30
N LEU A 434 19.56 -10.21 27.21
CA LEU A 434 20.74 -10.18 28.06
C LEU A 434 21.96 -10.72 27.31
N VAL A 435 23.11 -10.14 27.61
CA VAL A 435 24.41 -10.56 27.07
C VAL A 435 25.33 -11.00 28.21
N ASP A 436 26.25 -11.92 27.90
CA ASP A 436 27.21 -12.46 28.88
C ASP A 436 28.32 -11.45 29.22
N GLU A 437 28.80 -10.74 28.21
CA GLU A 437 29.82 -9.70 28.35
C GLU A 437 29.15 -8.42 28.89
N LYS A 438 29.50 -7.98 30.10
CA LYS A 438 28.90 -6.78 30.72
C LYS A 438 29.86 -5.59 30.86
N ASP A 439 31.11 -5.77 30.44
CA ASP A 439 32.19 -4.82 30.69
C ASP A 439 32.44 -3.84 29.54
N LYS A 440 31.56 -3.78 28.52
CA LYS A 440 31.62 -2.78 27.44
C LYS A 440 30.82 -1.52 27.77
N ASP A 441 31.29 -0.38 27.28
CA ASP A 441 30.67 0.93 27.49
C ASP A 441 29.27 1.08 26.85
N TYR A 442 28.54 2.13 27.25
CA TYR A 442 27.24 2.49 26.67
C TYR A 442 27.38 2.97 25.22
N ILE A 443 26.33 2.74 24.41
CA ILE A 443 26.23 3.25 23.03
C ILE A 443 25.14 4.33 22.99
N ASP A 444 25.52 5.58 23.25
CA ASP A 444 24.59 6.73 23.27
C ASP A 444 24.60 7.53 21.95
N THR A 445 25.67 7.40 21.15
CA THR A 445 25.88 8.17 19.91
C THR A 445 26.15 7.28 18.70
N TYR A 446 25.96 7.80 17.49
CA TYR A 446 26.26 7.06 16.26
C TYR A 446 27.76 6.77 16.11
N GLU A 447 28.64 7.66 16.60
CA GLU A 447 30.08 7.45 16.63
C GLU A 447 30.43 6.24 17.50
N GLN A 448 29.88 6.17 18.72
CA GLN A 448 30.07 5.01 19.60
C GLN A 448 29.52 3.72 18.98
N LEU A 449 28.39 3.79 18.26
CA LEU A 449 27.84 2.63 17.55
C LEU A 449 28.79 2.13 16.47
N MET A 450 29.31 3.03 15.62
CA MET A 450 30.24 2.67 14.55
C MET A 450 31.56 2.15 15.12
N ASP A 451 32.08 2.76 16.19
CA ASP A 451 33.28 2.31 16.89
C ASP A 451 33.09 0.91 17.50
N PHE A 452 31.91 0.64 18.09
CA PHE A 452 31.57 -0.69 18.59
C PHE A 452 31.61 -1.72 17.46
N ILE A 453 30.87 -1.46 16.36
CA ILE A 453 30.81 -2.36 15.20
C ILE A 453 32.21 -2.60 14.60
N ALA A 454 33.04 -1.56 14.52
CA ALA A 454 34.39 -1.66 13.96
C ALA A 454 35.34 -2.55 14.77
N ASN A 455 35.13 -2.64 16.08
CA ASN A 455 35.97 -3.39 17.00
C ASN A 455 35.43 -4.79 17.34
N GLU A 456 34.23 -5.14 16.88
CA GLU A 456 33.68 -6.48 17.05
C GLU A 456 34.42 -7.51 16.18
N ASP A 457 34.82 -8.61 16.81
CA ASP A 457 35.45 -9.74 16.12
C ASP A 457 34.38 -10.72 15.61
N VAL A 458 33.67 -10.30 14.56
CA VAL A 458 32.60 -11.09 13.95
C VAL A 458 32.94 -11.53 12.52
N GLU A 459 32.64 -12.80 12.23
CA GLU A 459 32.66 -13.33 10.87
C GLU A 459 31.39 -12.88 10.14
N LEU A 460 31.56 -12.37 8.91
CA LEU A 460 30.43 -11.95 8.08
C LEU A 460 29.65 -13.18 7.57
N LEU A 461 28.34 -13.04 7.48
CA LEU A 461 27.44 -14.10 7.01
C LEU A 461 27.58 -14.37 5.50
N GLY A 462 28.25 -13.49 4.77
CA GLY A 462 28.49 -13.56 3.33
C GLY A 462 28.65 -12.17 2.72
N LYS A 463 28.80 -12.12 1.39
CA LYS A 463 28.86 -10.84 0.66
C LYS A 463 27.53 -10.08 0.76
N PRO A 464 27.54 -8.73 0.69
CA PRO A 464 26.32 -7.94 0.64
C PRO A 464 25.36 -8.41 -0.47
N GLY A 465 24.06 -8.41 -0.17
CA GLY A 465 22.98 -8.87 -1.06
C GLY A 465 22.81 -10.40 -1.15
N LYS A 466 23.67 -11.22 -0.53
CA LYS A 466 23.59 -12.69 -0.66
C LYS A 466 22.58 -13.34 0.27
N HIS A 467 22.46 -12.87 1.50
CA HIS A 467 21.65 -13.49 2.53
C HIS A 467 20.84 -12.44 3.27
N PHE A 468 19.59 -12.78 3.58
CA PHE A 468 18.78 -12.02 4.52
C PHE A 468 19.16 -12.42 5.95
N SER A 469 19.46 -11.44 6.79
CA SER A 469 19.58 -11.62 8.24
C SER A 469 19.22 -10.33 8.95
N TYR A 470 18.09 -10.34 9.65
CA TYR A 470 17.54 -9.17 10.32
C TYR A 470 18.57 -8.49 11.25
N SER A 471 18.80 -7.19 11.06
CA SER A 471 19.82 -6.41 11.77
C SER A 471 19.24 -5.06 12.25
N ASN A 472 19.32 -4.82 13.55
CA ASN A 472 18.99 -3.51 14.12
C ASN A 472 20.08 -2.48 13.83
N ASP A 473 21.35 -2.92 13.78
CA ASP A 473 22.51 -2.11 13.43
C ASP A 473 22.35 -1.46 12.07
N SER A 474 21.86 -2.22 11.08
CA SER A 474 21.63 -1.72 9.73
C SER A 474 20.67 -0.51 9.73
N TYR A 475 19.63 -0.55 10.55
CA TYR A 475 18.67 0.55 10.66
C TYR A 475 19.17 1.71 11.51
N ALA A 476 20.01 1.44 12.51
CA ALA A 476 20.69 2.50 13.25
C ALA A 476 21.66 3.28 12.35
N LEU A 477 22.41 2.60 11.48
CA LEU A 477 23.24 3.23 10.45
C LEU A 477 22.42 4.04 9.44
N LEU A 478 21.23 3.55 9.04
CA LEU A 478 20.29 4.35 8.21
C LEU A 478 19.84 5.63 8.92
N GLY A 479 19.59 5.58 10.24
CA GLY A 479 19.33 6.76 11.06
C GLY A 479 20.45 7.79 10.97
N CYS A 480 21.70 7.35 11.14
CA CYS A 480 22.88 8.21 10.99
C CYS A 480 22.97 8.82 9.59
N ILE A 481 22.72 8.04 8.53
CA ILE A 481 22.71 8.54 7.14
C ILE A 481 21.63 9.61 6.95
N ILE A 482 20.42 9.40 7.49
CA ILE A 482 19.34 10.41 7.43
C ILE A 482 19.80 11.70 8.08
N GLU A 483 20.42 11.66 9.26
CA GLU A 483 20.91 12.88 9.93
C GLU A 483 22.00 13.59 9.12
N ARG A 484 23.00 12.84 8.64
CA ARG A 484 24.12 13.40 7.88
C ARG A 484 23.67 14.02 6.55
N VAL A 485 22.66 13.45 5.90
CA VAL A 485 22.14 13.92 4.60
C VAL A 485 21.11 15.06 4.75
N SER A 486 20.25 15.00 5.77
CA SER A 486 19.22 16.01 5.99
C SER A 486 19.73 17.24 6.75
N GLY A 487 20.68 17.06 7.66
CA GLY A 487 21.09 18.08 8.64
C GLY A 487 20.14 18.20 9.84
N GLU A 488 19.16 17.32 9.97
CA GLU A 488 18.18 17.26 11.07
C GLU A 488 18.45 16.03 11.93
N SER A 489 18.04 16.03 13.21
CA SER A 489 18.06 14.76 13.97
C SER A 489 17.06 13.78 13.36
N TYR A 490 17.28 12.49 13.56
CA TYR A 490 16.42 11.44 13.02
C TYR A 490 14.96 11.63 13.47
N GLU A 491 14.75 11.94 14.76
CA GLU A 491 13.42 12.16 15.32
C GLU A 491 12.75 13.38 14.72
N GLN A 492 13.49 14.48 14.56
CA GLN A 492 12.96 15.71 13.99
C GLN A 492 12.59 15.50 12.51
N TYR A 493 13.42 14.81 11.75
CA TYR A 493 13.14 14.49 10.35
C TYR A 493 11.86 13.66 10.23
N VAL A 494 11.75 12.57 11.01
CA VAL A 494 10.56 11.72 11.02
C VAL A 494 9.32 12.52 11.42
N TYR A 495 9.43 13.38 12.42
CA TYR A 495 8.32 14.23 12.86
C TYR A 495 7.84 15.19 11.76
N ASP A 496 8.75 16.00 11.21
CA ASP A 496 8.38 17.09 10.29
C ASP A 496 8.00 16.60 8.89
N HIS A 497 8.63 15.52 8.40
CA HIS A 497 8.44 15.04 7.02
C HIS A 497 7.51 13.83 6.91
N ILE A 498 7.20 13.14 8.01
CA ILE A 498 6.32 11.96 8.00
C ILE A 498 5.14 12.13 8.95
N LEU A 499 5.39 12.23 10.27
CA LEU A 499 4.32 12.19 11.27
C LEU A 499 3.34 13.36 11.13
N LYS A 500 3.86 14.59 11.10
CA LYS A 500 3.06 15.81 10.99
C LYS A 500 2.32 15.92 9.65
N PRO A 501 2.95 15.64 8.48
CA PRO A 501 2.25 15.58 7.21
C PRO A 501 1.13 14.52 7.18
N CYS A 502 1.35 13.32 7.73
CA CYS A 502 0.32 12.29 7.86
C CYS A 502 -0.79 12.66 8.86
N GLY A 503 -0.58 13.68 9.70
CA GLY A 503 -1.50 14.06 10.78
C GLY A 503 -1.46 13.11 11.98
N MET A 504 -0.30 12.49 12.23
CA MET A 504 -0.03 11.60 13.36
C MET A 504 0.37 12.41 14.60
N ASN A 505 -0.61 13.07 15.20
CA ASN A 505 -0.39 14.08 16.25
C ASN A 505 -0.07 13.49 17.63
N ARG A 506 -0.14 12.16 17.79
CA ARG A 506 0.14 11.43 19.04
C ARG A 506 1.20 10.36 18.83
N SER A 507 2.18 10.67 17.99
CA SER A 507 3.31 9.80 17.69
C SER A 507 4.62 10.52 17.97
N PHE A 508 5.43 9.98 18.87
CA PHE A 508 6.66 10.60 19.37
C PHE A 508 7.66 9.54 19.84
N PHE A 509 8.94 9.91 19.94
CA PHE A 509 10.00 8.97 20.35
C PHE A 509 10.16 8.88 21.87
N THR A 510 9.94 9.97 22.59
CA THR A 510 10.10 10.05 24.05
C THR A 510 8.75 10.21 24.75
N ILE A 511 8.68 9.76 26.00
CA ILE A 511 7.46 9.88 26.80
C ILE A 511 7.21 11.34 27.21
N ASP A 512 8.26 12.12 27.41
CA ASP A 512 8.17 13.52 27.82
C ASP A 512 7.44 14.40 26.79
N GLU A 513 7.48 14.04 25.50
CA GLU A 513 6.76 14.72 24.41
C GLU A 513 5.22 14.65 24.57
N TYR A 514 4.71 13.68 25.33
CA TYR A 514 3.28 13.59 25.65
C TYR A 514 2.87 14.50 26.82
N GLY A 515 3.84 15.08 27.55
CA GLY A 515 3.58 16.01 28.65
C GLY A 515 2.75 15.38 29.78
N ALA A 516 1.79 16.15 30.32
CA ALA A 516 0.90 15.69 31.39
C ALA A 516 -0.26 14.80 30.90
N ASP A 517 -0.24 14.39 29.63
CA ASP A 517 -1.27 13.53 29.06
C ASP A 517 -1.17 12.11 29.63
N GLY A 518 -2.21 11.71 30.37
CA GLY A 518 -2.29 10.38 30.99
C GLY A 518 -2.79 9.27 30.06
N ASN A 519 -3.02 9.53 28.76
CA ASN A 519 -3.47 8.52 27.80
C ASN A 519 -2.30 7.77 27.14
N VAL A 520 -1.36 7.32 27.97
CA VAL A 520 -0.24 6.46 27.61
C VAL A 520 -0.40 5.13 28.33
N SER A 521 -0.14 4.03 27.63
CA SER A 521 -0.26 2.69 28.21
C SER A 521 0.84 2.42 29.22
N MET A 522 0.48 1.83 30.36
CA MET A 522 1.42 1.30 31.34
C MET A 522 2.15 0.11 30.75
N SER A 523 3.47 0.11 30.85
CA SER A 523 4.31 -1.02 30.46
C SER A 523 4.20 -2.14 31.49
N TYR A 524 3.99 -3.38 31.05
CA TYR A 524 3.98 -4.56 31.91
C TYR A 524 5.09 -5.56 31.56
N ALA A 525 5.55 -6.28 32.57
CA ALA A 525 6.45 -7.43 32.44
C ALA A 525 5.78 -8.69 33.02
N ILE A 526 6.32 -9.85 32.66
CA ILE A 526 5.81 -11.15 33.11
C ILE A 526 6.96 -11.99 33.67
N GLU A 527 6.81 -12.42 34.92
CA GLU A 527 7.73 -13.36 35.57
C GLU A 527 7.07 -14.74 35.69
N SER A 528 7.88 -15.80 35.59
CA SER A 528 7.46 -17.17 35.91
C SER A 528 7.97 -17.53 37.30
N VAL A 529 7.05 -17.74 38.25
CA VAL A 529 7.36 -18.14 39.63
C VAL A 529 6.58 -19.42 39.95
N ASP A 530 7.28 -20.50 40.29
CA ASP A 530 6.70 -21.83 40.57
C ASP A 530 5.72 -22.30 39.48
N ASP A 531 6.16 -22.25 38.20
CA ASP A 531 5.36 -22.56 37.01
C ASP A 531 4.08 -21.72 36.82
N ARG A 532 3.90 -20.67 37.62
CA ARG A 532 2.82 -19.69 37.48
C ARG A 532 3.36 -18.41 36.86
N LYS A 533 2.64 -17.92 35.85
CA LYS A 533 2.92 -16.62 35.25
C LYS A 533 2.29 -15.52 36.09
N ARG A 534 3.07 -14.49 36.39
CA ARG A 534 2.62 -13.29 37.09
C ARG A 534 2.98 -12.05 36.27
N VAL A 535 1.96 -11.28 35.93
CA VAL A 535 2.14 -9.98 35.27
C VAL A 535 2.20 -8.88 36.32
N TYR A 536 3.09 -7.90 36.13
CA TYR A 536 3.30 -6.78 37.04
C TYR A 536 3.73 -5.51 36.30
N GLU A 537 3.47 -4.33 36.89
CA GLU A 537 3.86 -3.04 36.30
C GLU A 537 5.38 -2.92 36.15
N ALA A 538 5.81 -2.47 34.98
CA ALA A 538 7.20 -2.27 34.61
C ALA A 538 7.39 -0.88 33.96
N PRO A 539 7.16 0.22 34.69
CA PRO A 539 6.88 1.55 34.12
C PRO A 539 8.04 2.22 33.36
N ILE A 540 9.27 1.72 33.52
CA ILE A 540 10.45 2.33 32.87
C ILE A 540 10.48 1.95 31.39
N TRP A 541 10.30 2.93 30.52
CA TRP A 541 10.45 2.72 29.07
C TRP A 541 11.94 2.59 28.72
N TRP A 542 12.28 1.55 27.95
CA TRP A 542 13.63 1.44 27.41
C TRP A 542 13.81 2.35 26.22
N ASP A 543 14.98 2.96 26.12
CA ASP A 543 15.35 3.88 25.05
C ASP A 543 16.80 3.63 24.61
N ALA A 544 17.09 3.90 23.35
CA ALA A 544 18.41 3.73 22.75
C ALA A 544 18.65 4.84 21.71
N PRO A 545 19.14 6.03 22.11
CA PRO A 545 19.27 7.18 21.22
C PRO A 545 19.98 6.87 19.90
N ALA A 546 21.14 6.21 19.95
CA ALA A 546 21.91 5.80 18.76
C ALA A 546 21.22 4.75 17.86
N MET A 547 20.11 4.15 18.31
CA MET A 547 19.41 3.09 17.60
C MET A 547 17.89 3.34 17.48
N ARG A 548 17.41 4.57 17.71
CA ARG A 548 15.97 4.92 17.66
C ARG A 548 15.31 4.55 16.33
N ALA A 549 16.04 4.69 15.23
CA ALA A 549 15.62 4.28 13.88
C ALA A 549 15.27 2.79 13.76
N ALA A 550 15.78 1.95 14.65
CA ALA A 550 15.47 0.53 14.62
C ALA A 550 14.14 0.16 15.28
N GLY A 551 13.56 0.96 16.19
CA GLY A 551 12.38 0.44 16.91
C GLY A 551 11.76 1.20 18.08
N PHE A 552 11.97 2.51 18.25
CA PHE A 552 11.63 3.18 19.52
C PHE A 552 10.44 4.15 19.46
N LEU A 553 9.80 4.29 18.30
CA LEU A 553 8.63 5.16 18.13
C LEU A 553 7.45 4.65 18.99
N LYS A 554 6.67 5.59 19.51
CA LYS A 554 5.42 5.35 20.23
C LYS A 554 4.29 6.00 19.43
N SER A 555 3.13 5.36 19.39
CA SER A 555 2.02 5.78 18.55
C SER A 555 0.69 5.23 19.08
N THR A 556 -0.40 5.57 18.40
CA THR A 556 -1.75 5.07 18.66
C THR A 556 -2.22 4.22 17.49
N ALA A 557 -3.23 3.36 17.69
CA ALA A 557 -3.78 2.56 16.60
C ALA A 557 -4.33 3.45 15.47
N LYS A 558 -4.95 4.58 15.82
CA LYS A 558 -5.49 5.57 14.88
C LYS A 558 -4.43 6.27 14.05
N ASP A 559 -3.31 6.69 14.66
CA ASP A 559 -2.23 7.31 13.92
C ASP A 559 -1.49 6.30 13.03
N MET A 560 -1.33 5.06 13.50
CA MET A 560 -0.77 3.98 12.68
C MET A 560 -1.64 3.59 11.49
N LEU A 561 -2.98 3.66 11.60
CA LEU A 561 -3.85 3.47 10.43
C LEU A 561 -3.63 4.55 9.37
N LYS A 562 -3.43 5.82 9.75
CA LYS A 562 -3.06 6.89 8.81
C LYS A 562 -1.71 6.61 8.15
N TYR A 563 -0.74 6.13 8.91
CA TYR A 563 0.57 5.79 8.38
C TYR A 563 0.51 4.65 7.36
N ALA A 564 -0.32 3.63 7.62
CA ALA A 564 -0.52 2.50 6.71
C ALA A 564 -1.06 2.94 5.33
N GLU A 565 -1.76 4.08 5.26
CA GLU A 565 -2.25 4.65 4.00
C GLU A 565 -1.13 5.08 3.05
N ILE A 566 0.09 5.36 3.53
CA ILE A 566 1.24 5.60 2.64
C ILE A 566 1.39 4.41 1.68
N PHE A 567 1.26 3.18 2.19
CA PHE A 567 1.44 1.97 1.40
C PHE A 567 0.18 1.56 0.65
N ARG A 568 -0.99 1.70 1.28
CA ARG A 568 -2.27 1.33 0.65
C ARG A 568 -2.66 2.27 -0.49
N ASN A 569 -2.39 3.56 -0.35
CA ASN A 569 -2.89 4.63 -1.23
C ASN A 569 -1.78 5.34 -2.01
N GLY A 570 -0.76 4.59 -2.46
CA GLY A 570 0.26 5.11 -3.39
C GLY A 570 1.03 6.34 -2.89
N GLY A 571 1.20 6.46 -1.57
CA GLY A 571 1.95 7.53 -0.92
C GLY A 571 1.14 8.75 -0.53
N VAL A 572 -0.19 8.70 -0.60
CA VAL A 572 -1.09 9.82 -0.23
C VAL A 572 -1.84 9.53 1.06
N VAL A 573 -1.74 10.43 2.03
CA VAL A 573 -2.41 10.36 3.34
C VAL A 573 -3.14 11.67 3.60
N ASN A 574 -4.45 11.64 3.86
CA ASN A 574 -5.27 12.85 4.12
C ASN A 574 -5.05 13.94 3.05
N ASP A 575 -5.13 13.56 1.77
CA ASP A 575 -4.89 14.43 0.60
C ASP A 575 -3.47 15.04 0.49
N LYS A 576 -2.52 14.57 1.29
CA LYS A 576 -1.12 14.99 1.23
C LYS A 576 -0.25 13.87 0.69
N ARG A 577 0.59 14.21 -0.29
CA ARG A 577 1.63 13.31 -0.80
C ARG A 577 2.80 13.25 0.19
N ILE A 578 3.08 12.05 0.68
CA ILE A 578 4.20 11.73 1.58
C ILE A 578 5.36 11.11 0.79
N LEU A 579 5.03 10.26 -0.19
CA LEU A 579 5.94 9.64 -1.15
C LEU A 579 5.29 9.60 -2.53
N ASN A 580 6.10 9.53 -3.57
CA ASN A 580 5.64 9.20 -4.92
C ASN A 580 5.22 7.72 -4.99
N GLU A 581 4.25 7.41 -5.85
CA GLU A 581 3.74 6.04 -6.02
C GLU A 581 4.87 5.07 -6.43
N SER A 582 5.80 5.52 -7.28
CA SER A 582 6.98 4.73 -7.66
C SER A 582 7.86 4.35 -6.48
N SER A 583 8.02 5.24 -5.49
CA SER A 583 8.81 4.97 -4.29
C SER A 583 8.09 4.00 -3.36
N VAL A 584 6.77 4.13 -3.23
CA VAL A 584 5.95 3.18 -2.48
C VAL A 584 6.03 1.79 -3.10
N ASN A 585 5.91 1.70 -4.43
CA ASN A 585 6.08 0.45 -5.16
C ASN A 585 7.48 -0.15 -4.96
N GLU A 586 8.53 0.67 -4.95
CA GLU A 586 9.89 0.19 -4.69
C GLU A 586 10.05 -0.31 -3.24
N MET A 587 9.37 0.28 -2.26
CA MET A 587 9.36 -0.22 -0.89
C MET A 587 8.65 -1.57 -0.73
N MET A 588 7.62 -1.83 -1.55
CA MET A 588 6.82 -3.07 -1.53
C MET A 588 7.32 -4.13 -2.51
N LYS A 589 8.47 -3.90 -3.17
CA LYS A 589 9.07 -4.84 -4.10
C LYS A 589 9.82 -5.96 -3.40
N HIS A 590 9.87 -7.14 -4.03
CA HIS A 590 10.68 -8.28 -3.56
C HIS A 590 12.17 -8.05 -3.77
N HIS A 591 12.81 -7.38 -2.83
CA HIS A 591 14.26 -7.18 -2.88
C HIS A 591 15.03 -8.43 -2.48
N ILE A 592 14.58 -9.10 -1.42
CA ILE A 592 15.24 -10.32 -0.94
C ILE A 592 14.23 -11.32 -0.37
N LYS A 593 14.49 -12.61 -0.61
CA LYS A 593 13.66 -13.68 -0.07
C LYS A 593 14.03 -13.97 1.38
N ILE A 594 13.04 -14.01 2.26
CA ILE A 594 13.20 -14.36 3.69
C ILE A 594 13.05 -15.87 3.87
N GLN A 595 11.97 -16.41 3.31
CA GLN A 595 11.58 -17.82 3.37
C GLN A 595 10.67 -18.13 2.16
N PRO A 596 10.31 -19.41 1.90
CA PRO A 596 9.34 -19.72 0.85
C PRO A 596 8.05 -18.89 0.97
N GLY A 597 7.64 -18.23 -0.11
CA GLY A 597 6.42 -17.41 -0.17
C GLY A 597 6.51 -16.04 0.52
N LYS A 598 7.62 -15.69 1.18
CA LYS A 598 7.77 -14.43 1.92
C LYS A 598 9.07 -13.70 1.59
N PHE A 599 8.95 -12.40 1.31
CA PHE A 599 10.03 -11.53 0.87
C PHE A 599 10.14 -10.32 1.80
N TYR A 600 11.28 -9.64 1.74
CA TYR A 600 11.49 -8.35 2.39
C TYR A 600 11.69 -7.29 1.31
N GLY A 601 10.95 -6.19 1.46
CA GLY A 601 11.11 -4.97 0.69
C GLY A 601 12.00 -3.98 1.45
N TYR A 602 11.58 -2.72 1.50
CA TYR A 602 12.22 -1.71 2.33
C TYR A 602 11.39 -1.46 3.59
N GLY A 603 11.84 -2.03 4.71
CA GLY A 603 11.17 -1.88 6.00
C GLY A 603 9.82 -2.62 6.09
N LEU A 604 9.51 -3.50 5.13
CA LEU A 604 8.24 -4.22 5.01
C LEU A 604 8.49 -5.68 4.64
N MET A 605 7.71 -6.58 5.22
CA MET A 605 7.60 -7.98 4.82
C MET A 605 6.43 -8.13 3.84
N ILE A 606 6.60 -8.98 2.84
CA ILE A 606 5.64 -9.19 1.75
C ILE A 606 5.35 -10.69 1.64
N THR A 607 4.08 -11.05 1.79
CA THR A 607 3.55 -12.39 1.51
C THR A 607 2.62 -12.26 0.31
N GLU A 608 2.99 -12.85 -0.83
CA GLU A 608 2.22 -12.72 -2.09
C GLU A 608 0.91 -13.51 -2.08
N ASP A 609 0.87 -14.66 -1.42
CA ASP A 609 -0.32 -15.50 -1.34
C ASP A 609 -0.80 -15.59 0.12
N TYR A 610 -1.53 -14.56 0.53
CA TYR A 610 -2.32 -14.53 1.75
C TYR A 610 -3.80 -14.70 1.36
N PHE A 611 -4.27 -15.94 1.27
CA PHE A 611 -5.62 -16.26 0.78
C PHE A 611 -5.92 -15.68 -0.61
N GLY A 612 -4.97 -15.71 -1.54
CA GLY A 612 -5.12 -15.16 -2.89
C GLY A 612 -4.97 -13.65 -3.01
N THR A 613 -4.63 -12.95 -1.93
CA THR A 613 -4.28 -11.52 -1.93
C THR A 613 -2.89 -11.28 -1.33
N LYS A 614 -2.33 -10.09 -1.51
CA LYS A 614 -1.02 -9.73 -0.99
C LYS A 614 -1.15 -9.20 0.44
N LEU A 615 -0.24 -9.62 1.31
CA LEU A 615 -0.08 -9.07 2.65
C LEU A 615 1.25 -8.33 2.75
N ILE A 616 1.17 -7.03 3.02
CA ILE A 616 2.30 -6.16 3.34
C ILE A 616 2.26 -5.90 4.84
N GLU A 617 3.37 -6.13 5.55
CA GLU A 617 3.33 -6.07 7.00
C GLU A 617 4.66 -5.72 7.66
N HIS A 618 4.60 -5.29 8.91
CA HIS A 618 5.76 -5.30 9.80
C HIS A 618 5.31 -5.46 11.25
N GLY A 619 6.03 -6.29 12.01
CA GLY A 619 5.83 -6.48 13.44
C GLY A 619 6.79 -5.64 14.29
N GLY A 620 6.47 -5.50 15.56
CA GLY A 620 7.33 -4.85 16.55
C GLY A 620 7.31 -5.61 17.88
N ASN A 621 8.48 -5.81 18.47
CA ASN A 621 8.59 -6.41 19.79
C ASN A 621 9.79 -5.79 20.54
N LEU A 622 9.54 -5.35 21.77
CA LEU A 622 10.52 -4.80 22.71
C LEU A 622 9.95 -4.94 24.12
N LYS A 623 10.64 -4.47 25.16
CA LYS A 623 10.06 -4.40 26.52
C LYS A 623 8.64 -3.82 26.48
N ALA A 624 7.71 -4.56 27.08
CA ALA A 624 6.28 -4.27 27.17
C ALA A 624 5.57 -3.95 25.83
N ILE A 625 6.15 -4.35 24.70
CA ILE A 625 5.63 -4.02 23.37
C ILE A 625 5.49 -5.31 22.56
N ALA A 626 4.29 -5.60 22.08
CA ALA A 626 4.08 -6.40 20.89
C ALA A 626 3.09 -5.67 19.96
N ALA A 627 3.48 -5.47 18.71
CA ALA A 627 2.72 -4.68 17.76
C ALA A 627 2.75 -5.34 16.39
N GLN A 628 1.70 -5.11 15.61
CA GLN A 628 1.63 -5.52 14.22
C GLN A 628 0.90 -4.44 13.41
N MET A 629 1.46 -4.12 12.23
CA MET A 629 0.79 -3.38 11.17
C MET A 629 0.72 -4.27 9.94
N SER A 630 -0.46 -4.37 9.35
CA SER A 630 -0.72 -5.19 8.16
C SER A 630 -1.60 -4.42 7.18
N ILE A 631 -1.29 -4.53 5.89
CA ILE A 631 -2.01 -3.94 4.77
C ILE A 631 -2.33 -5.05 3.78
N LEU A 632 -3.57 -5.10 3.32
CA LEU A 632 -4.05 -5.92 2.19
C LEU A 632 -4.42 -4.93 1.06
N PRO A 633 -3.46 -4.53 0.20
CA PRO A 633 -3.66 -3.41 -0.74
C PRO A 633 -4.79 -3.65 -1.74
N GLU A 634 -4.88 -4.86 -2.30
CA GLU A 634 -5.89 -5.24 -3.29
C GLU A 634 -7.29 -5.29 -2.66
N GLU A 635 -7.35 -5.56 -1.36
CA GLU A 635 -8.58 -5.51 -0.58
C GLU A 635 -8.81 -4.13 0.03
N GLY A 636 -7.91 -3.16 -0.14
CA GLY A 636 -8.00 -1.85 0.51
C GLY A 636 -8.16 -1.91 2.03
N ILE A 637 -7.73 -2.97 2.71
CA ILE A 637 -7.84 -3.14 4.17
C ILE A 637 -6.49 -2.82 4.83
N THR A 638 -6.51 -2.06 5.92
CA THR A 638 -5.37 -1.88 6.82
C THR A 638 -5.76 -2.30 8.23
N GLY A 639 -4.82 -2.85 8.98
CA GLY A 639 -5.03 -3.33 10.34
C GLY A 639 -3.84 -3.06 11.23
N VAL A 640 -4.12 -2.65 12.46
CA VAL A 640 -3.12 -2.37 13.50
C VAL A 640 -3.53 -3.01 14.80
N ILE A 641 -2.58 -3.63 15.50
CA ILE A 641 -2.71 -4.07 16.89
C ILE A 641 -1.51 -3.60 17.70
N LEU A 642 -1.78 -3.11 18.92
CA LEU A 642 -0.78 -2.62 19.86
C LEU A 642 -1.06 -3.21 21.24
N THR A 643 -0.06 -3.87 21.86
CA THR A 643 -0.17 -4.45 23.20
C THR A 643 0.81 -3.81 24.18
N ASN A 644 0.50 -3.88 25.47
CA ASN A 644 1.36 -3.40 26.55
C ASN A 644 2.10 -4.53 27.31
N LEU A 645 2.29 -5.67 26.64
CA LEU A 645 3.06 -6.81 27.13
C LEU A 645 3.86 -7.41 25.96
N ALA A 646 5.14 -7.68 26.19
CA ALA A 646 6.03 -8.27 25.20
C ALA A 646 5.81 -9.79 25.04
N GLY A 647 6.23 -10.34 23.91
CA GLY A 647 6.25 -11.80 23.69
C GLY A 647 4.87 -12.44 23.52
N VAL A 648 3.83 -11.65 23.26
CA VAL A 648 2.46 -12.09 23.01
C VAL A 648 2.17 -12.15 21.50
N PRO A 649 1.22 -12.98 21.03
CA PRO A 649 1.02 -13.22 19.60
C PRO A 649 0.17 -12.12 18.92
N ALA A 650 0.69 -10.90 18.87
CA ALA A 650 -0.04 -9.74 18.34
C ALA A 650 -0.47 -9.96 16.87
N SER A 651 0.43 -10.43 16.01
CA SER A 651 0.10 -10.72 14.59
C SER A 651 -1.01 -11.76 14.46
N ARG A 652 -1.02 -12.81 15.28
CA ARG A 652 -2.09 -13.81 15.28
C ARG A 652 -3.43 -13.19 15.63
N ILE A 653 -3.48 -12.33 16.64
CA ILE A 653 -4.72 -11.66 17.06
C ILE A 653 -5.25 -10.77 15.92
N LEU A 654 -4.36 -10.07 15.19
CA LEU A 654 -4.79 -9.28 14.02
C LEU A 654 -5.30 -10.15 12.86
N GLU A 655 -4.67 -11.31 12.60
CA GLU A 655 -5.15 -12.27 11.60
C GLU A 655 -6.56 -12.79 11.91
N LEU A 656 -6.89 -13.04 13.20
CA LEU A 656 -8.25 -13.41 13.61
C LEU A 656 -9.27 -12.35 13.16
N ALA A 657 -8.92 -11.06 13.31
CA ALA A 657 -9.78 -9.95 12.93
C ALA A 657 -9.99 -9.85 11.41
N PHE A 658 -8.92 -10.04 10.62
CA PHE A 658 -9.05 -10.07 9.15
C PHE A 658 -9.88 -11.25 8.66
N ASN A 659 -9.70 -12.43 9.25
CA ASN A 659 -10.49 -13.60 8.89
C ASN A 659 -11.98 -13.36 9.15
N ASP A 660 -12.35 -12.89 10.34
CA ASP A 660 -13.75 -12.63 10.68
C ASP A 660 -14.35 -11.50 9.82
N LEU A 661 -13.59 -10.40 9.61
CA LEU A 661 -14.01 -9.31 8.73
C LEU A 661 -14.30 -9.79 7.30
N GLN A 662 -13.53 -10.76 6.80
CA GLN A 662 -13.70 -11.32 5.46
C GLN A 662 -14.60 -12.58 5.45
N GLY A 663 -15.34 -12.84 6.53
CA GLY A 663 -16.33 -13.93 6.63
C GLY A 663 -15.74 -15.34 6.68
N ARG A 664 -14.45 -15.48 7.01
CA ARG A 664 -13.77 -16.76 7.23
C ARG A 664 -13.84 -17.17 8.69
N ASP A 665 -13.66 -18.46 8.98
CA ASP A 665 -13.43 -18.91 10.35
C ASP A 665 -12.18 -18.18 10.91
N PRO A 666 -12.26 -17.52 12.08
CA PRO A 666 -11.14 -16.76 12.65
C PRO A 666 -9.86 -17.60 12.76
N ASN A 667 -9.99 -18.90 13.05
CA ASN A 667 -8.87 -19.80 13.25
C ASN A 667 -8.19 -20.29 11.97
N THR A 668 -8.68 -19.89 10.79
CA THR A 668 -8.10 -20.25 9.50
C THR A 668 -6.66 -19.73 9.39
N SER A 669 -5.74 -20.59 8.96
CA SER A 669 -4.34 -20.25 8.67
C SER A 669 -4.14 -20.12 7.16
N HIS A 670 -3.39 -19.10 6.73
CA HIS A 670 -2.93 -18.99 5.34
C HIS A 670 -1.77 -19.96 5.05
N MET A 671 -1.06 -20.41 6.08
CA MET A 671 -0.02 -21.44 5.97
C MET A 671 -0.63 -22.83 6.23
N ASP A 672 -1.08 -23.51 5.17
CA ASP A 672 -1.47 -24.92 5.21
C ASP A 672 -0.44 -25.80 4.48
N LEU A 673 0.72 -25.96 5.13
CA LEU A 673 1.81 -26.77 4.59
C LEU A 673 1.64 -28.25 4.99
N LYS A 674 1.59 -29.10 3.96
CA LYS A 674 1.53 -30.56 4.11
C LYS A 674 2.80 -31.10 4.73
N GLU A 675 2.64 -32.00 5.70
CA GLU A 675 3.75 -32.72 6.31
C GLU A 675 4.35 -33.71 5.30
N VAL A 676 5.69 -33.82 5.30
CA VAL A 676 6.43 -34.79 4.48
C VAL A 676 7.17 -35.77 5.37
N GLU A 677 7.20 -37.05 5.02
CA GLU A 677 8.01 -38.01 5.78
C GLU A 677 9.50 -37.85 5.44
N LEU A 678 10.35 -37.73 6.47
CA LEU A 678 11.80 -37.72 6.33
C LEU A 678 12.43 -38.91 7.06
N PRO A 679 13.42 -39.61 6.46
CA PRO A 679 14.16 -40.65 7.15
C PRO A 679 14.90 -40.13 8.38
N LEU A 680 14.96 -40.93 9.45
CA LEU A 680 15.67 -40.59 10.70
C LEU A 680 17.12 -40.15 10.46
N ALA A 681 17.82 -40.79 9.51
CA ALA A 681 19.20 -40.44 9.15
C ALA A 681 19.36 -39.02 8.60
N ILE A 682 18.31 -38.41 8.03
CA ILE A 682 18.32 -36.99 7.64
C ILE A 682 18.12 -36.11 8.88
N LEU A 683 17.16 -36.47 9.74
CA LEU A 683 16.85 -35.74 10.97
C LEU A 683 18.07 -35.66 11.90
N GLU A 684 18.84 -36.76 12.02
CA GLU A 684 20.07 -36.82 12.81
C GLU A 684 21.14 -35.82 12.33
N LYS A 685 21.22 -35.54 11.02
CA LYS A 685 22.15 -34.53 10.47
C LYS A 685 21.78 -33.11 10.87
N TYR A 686 20.50 -32.86 11.16
CA TYR A 686 19.99 -31.54 11.52
C TYR A 686 20.00 -31.31 13.04
N ALA A 687 20.07 -32.38 13.84
CA ALA A 687 20.18 -32.27 15.28
C ALA A 687 21.46 -31.53 15.72
N GLY A 688 21.36 -30.78 16.80
CA GLY A 688 22.46 -30.02 17.39
C GLY A 688 22.07 -28.60 17.82
N ASP A 689 23.07 -27.89 18.32
CA ASP A 689 22.95 -26.51 18.80
C ASP A 689 23.36 -25.51 17.71
N TYR A 690 22.65 -24.39 17.67
CA TYR A 690 22.89 -23.27 16.78
C TYR A 690 22.87 -21.98 17.60
N VAL A 691 23.85 -21.10 17.38
CA VAL A 691 24.04 -19.89 18.21
C VAL A 691 24.25 -18.70 17.29
N SER A 692 23.49 -17.63 17.52
CA SER A 692 23.65 -16.34 16.85
C SER A 692 24.77 -15.52 17.50
N ASN A 693 25.34 -14.57 16.78
CA ASN A 693 26.38 -13.67 17.30
C ASN A 693 25.90 -12.73 18.41
N GLU A 694 24.58 -12.56 18.58
CA GLU A 694 23.97 -11.83 19.71
C GLU A 694 23.74 -12.73 20.95
N GLY A 695 24.19 -13.98 20.93
CA GLY A 695 24.13 -14.92 22.07
C GLY A 695 22.88 -15.78 22.15
N THR A 696 21.88 -15.55 21.29
CA THR A 696 20.67 -16.40 21.27
C THR A 696 21.00 -17.80 20.76
N LYS A 697 20.60 -18.82 21.53
CA LYS A 697 20.76 -20.24 21.21
C LYS A 697 19.43 -20.89 20.82
N VAL A 698 19.45 -21.71 19.78
CA VAL A 698 18.38 -22.65 19.42
C VAL A 698 18.94 -24.06 19.25
N SER A 699 18.12 -25.07 19.51
CA SER A 699 18.55 -26.46 19.37
C SER A 699 17.51 -27.27 18.60
N ILE A 700 17.99 -28.15 17.73
CA ILE A 700 17.18 -29.19 17.09
C ILE A 700 17.48 -30.50 17.81
N GLY A 701 16.46 -31.11 18.42
CA GLY A 701 16.53 -32.39 19.12
C GLY A 701 15.72 -33.48 18.41
N ILE A 702 15.88 -34.73 18.85
CA ILE A 702 15.05 -35.87 18.41
C ILE A 702 14.45 -36.52 19.66
N GLU A 703 13.13 -36.58 19.74
CA GLU A 703 12.38 -37.28 20.79
C GLU A 703 11.32 -38.17 20.15
N ASN A 704 11.30 -39.48 20.50
CA ASN A 704 10.37 -40.46 19.94
C ASN A 704 10.31 -40.44 18.39
N GLU A 705 11.48 -40.41 17.74
CA GLU A 705 11.64 -40.35 16.27
C GLU A 705 11.09 -39.07 15.61
N LYS A 706 10.73 -38.04 16.39
CA LYS A 706 10.27 -36.73 15.89
C LYS A 706 11.25 -35.64 16.27
N LEU A 707 11.43 -34.64 15.39
CA LEU A 707 12.25 -33.49 15.72
C LEU A 707 11.56 -32.58 16.73
N THR A 708 12.37 -32.00 17.62
CA THR A 708 11.98 -30.93 18.52
C THR A 708 12.82 -29.69 18.25
N PHE A 709 12.24 -28.53 18.47
CA PHE A 709 12.91 -27.24 18.41
C PHE A 709 12.89 -26.61 19.79
N THR A 710 14.07 -26.34 20.35
CA THR A 710 14.19 -25.63 21.62
C THR A 710 14.52 -24.17 21.38
N TYR A 711 13.69 -23.29 21.90
CA TYR A 711 13.88 -21.84 21.84
C TYR A 711 13.48 -21.18 23.16
N GLN A 712 14.33 -20.27 23.65
CA GLN A 712 14.15 -19.59 24.95
C GLN A 712 13.86 -20.56 26.12
N GLY A 713 14.48 -21.75 26.09
CA GLY A 713 14.33 -22.79 27.10
C GLY A 713 13.03 -23.60 27.00
N ASN A 714 12.16 -23.33 26.01
CA ASN A 714 10.95 -24.09 25.77
C ASN A 714 11.14 -25.05 24.59
N VAL A 715 10.59 -26.26 24.72
CA VAL A 715 10.62 -27.29 23.68
C VAL A 715 9.33 -27.25 22.88
N HIS A 716 9.46 -27.17 21.56
CA HIS A 716 8.36 -27.13 20.62
C HIS A 716 8.43 -28.33 19.67
N PRO A 717 7.32 -29.06 19.43
CA PRO A 717 7.29 -30.05 18.38
C PRO A 717 7.38 -29.34 17.02
N ILE A 718 8.14 -29.92 16.09
CA ILE A 718 8.20 -29.43 14.71
C ILE A 718 7.82 -30.52 13.73
N LYS A 719 7.16 -30.14 12.64
CA LYS A 719 6.83 -31.06 11.56
C LYS A 719 7.65 -30.73 10.30
N PRO A 720 8.24 -31.73 9.62
CA PRO A 720 8.85 -31.54 8.32
C PRO A 720 7.80 -31.16 7.28
N VAL A 721 8.05 -30.09 6.51
CA VAL A 721 7.18 -29.62 5.40
C VAL A 721 7.96 -29.53 4.07
N GLY A 722 9.23 -29.94 4.11
CA GLY A 722 10.14 -30.07 2.98
C GLY A 722 11.43 -30.75 3.44
N GLU A 723 12.35 -31.00 2.51
CA GLU A 723 13.61 -31.72 2.81
C GLU A 723 14.49 -31.02 3.87
N ASN A 724 14.44 -29.69 3.90
CA ASN A 724 15.21 -28.83 4.80
C ASN A 724 14.34 -27.72 5.42
N LEU A 725 13.02 -27.93 5.45
CA LEU A 725 12.05 -26.94 5.92
C LEU A 725 11.12 -27.58 6.95
N PHE A 726 10.97 -26.92 8.09
CA PHE A 726 10.19 -27.41 9.22
C PHE A 726 9.22 -26.33 9.68
N LEU A 727 8.04 -26.74 10.12
CA LEU A 727 7.05 -25.85 10.71
C LEU A 727 7.02 -26.08 12.23
N ALA A 728 7.33 -25.03 12.97
CA ALA A 728 7.16 -24.95 14.42
C ALA A 728 5.89 -24.16 14.75
N LYS A 729 5.28 -24.47 15.89
CA LYS A 729 4.25 -23.62 16.49
C LYS A 729 4.78 -23.06 17.81
N VAL A 730 5.17 -21.79 17.80
CA VAL A 730 5.75 -21.07 18.94
C VAL A 730 4.77 -19.98 19.36
N ASN A 731 4.26 -20.04 20.59
CA ASN A 731 3.30 -19.06 21.12
C ASN A 731 2.08 -18.80 20.21
N ASP A 732 1.45 -19.86 19.69
CA ASP A 732 0.33 -19.78 18.73
C ASP A 732 0.63 -19.12 17.37
N LEU A 733 1.91 -18.82 17.11
CA LEU A 733 2.40 -18.42 15.80
C LEU A 733 3.03 -19.61 15.10
N PHE A 734 2.75 -19.73 13.81
CA PHE A 734 3.44 -20.67 12.95
C PHE A 734 4.74 -20.04 12.44
N GLU A 735 5.82 -20.82 12.52
CA GLU A 735 7.15 -20.38 12.13
C GLU A 735 7.82 -21.42 11.25
N LEU A 736 8.40 -20.95 10.15
CA LEU A 736 9.22 -21.77 9.29
C LEU A 736 10.67 -21.74 9.75
N LEU A 737 11.21 -22.93 10.01
CA LEU A 737 12.61 -23.16 10.28
C LEU A 737 13.25 -23.72 9.01
N GLN A 738 14.28 -23.06 8.51
CA GLN A 738 15.00 -23.50 7.31
C GLN A 738 16.42 -23.92 7.65
N ILE A 739 16.77 -25.19 7.37
CA ILE A 739 18.12 -25.70 7.52
C ILE A 739 18.92 -25.39 6.24
N HIS A 740 20.08 -24.77 6.41
CA HIS A 740 21.08 -24.58 5.36
C HIS A 740 22.16 -25.63 5.51
N ARG A 741 22.56 -26.25 4.39
CA ARG A 741 23.37 -27.46 4.37
C ARG A 741 24.68 -27.23 3.62
N ASP A 742 25.73 -27.92 4.08
CA ASP A 742 26.99 -28.05 3.34
C ASP A 742 26.84 -28.97 2.12
N GLU A 743 27.91 -29.10 1.33
CA GLU A 743 27.96 -29.97 0.14
C GLU A 743 27.73 -31.47 0.45
N ASN A 744 27.91 -31.88 1.72
CA ASN A 744 27.71 -33.25 2.21
C ASN A 744 26.31 -33.47 2.80
N GLY A 745 25.47 -32.43 2.81
CA GLY A 745 24.12 -32.45 3.36
C GLY A 745 24.05 -32.34 4.88
N ASN A 746 25.13 -31.98 5.57
CA ASN A 746 25.10 -31.69 7.01
C ASN A 746 24.56 -30.28 7.23
N ALA A 747 23.85 -30.06 8.34
CA ALA A 747 23.42 -28.71 8.70
C ALA A 747 24.63 -27.82 9.02
N GLU A 748 24.71 -26.67 8.36
CA GLU A 748 25.70 -25.61 8.58
C GLU A 748 25.10 -24.48 9.42
N SER A 749 23.83 -24.17 9.20
CA SER A 749 23.08 -23.15 9.94
C SER A 749 21.58 -23.38 9.86
N ILE A 750 20.82 -22.70 10.72
CA ILE A 750 19.37 -22.66 10.70
C ILE A 750 18.90 -21.20 10.59
N THR A 751 17.89 -20.96 9.76
CA THR A 751 17.14 -19.70 9.77
C THR A 751 15.84 -19.88 10.53
N CYS A 752 15.67 -19.05 11.56
CA CYS A 752 14.43 -18.91 12.34
C CYS A 752 14.37 -17.49 12.91
N HIS A 753 13.20 -17.00 13.29
CA HIS A 753 12.97 -15.65 13.79
C HIS A 753 13.65 -14.56 12.96
N TYR A 754 13.65 -14.74 11.64
CA TYR A 754 14.24 -13.84 10.64
C TYR A 754 15.77 -13.65 10.77
N ARG A 755 16.45 -14.55 11.47
CA ARG A 755 17.91 -14.56 11.69
C ARG A 755 18.52 -15.87 11.22
N LYS A 756 19.80 -15.84 10.89
CA LYS A 756 20.60 -17.03 10.58
C LYS A 756 21.48 -17.37 11.79
N PHE A 757 21.38 -18.61 12.28
CA PHE A 757 22.13 -19.15 13.41
C PHE A 757 23.12 -20.19 12.90
N PRO A 758 24.43 -19.92 12.90
CA PRO A 758 25.47 -20.92 12.64
C PRO A 758 25.37 -22.13 13.58
N LYS A 759 25.66 -23.33 13.06
CA LYS A 759 25.73 -24.54 13.87
C LYS A 759 27.00 -24.54 14.71
N VAL A 760 26.89 -24.89 15.99
CA VAL A 760 28.04 -24.99 16.89
C VAL A 760 28.85 -26.24 16.51
N SER A 761 30.13 -26.04 16.18
CA SER A 761 31.04 -27.16 15.92
C SER A 761 31.39 -27.89 17.22
N SER A 762 31.59 -29.21 17.16
CA SER A 762 32.03 -30.02 18.33
C SER A 762 33.36 -29.55 18.95
N LYS A 763 34.13 -28.68 18.27
CA LYS A 763 35.38 -28.09 18.78
C LYS A 763 35.17 -26.86 19.68
N GLN A 764 34.03 -26.16 19.61
CA GLN A 764 33.75 -24.98 20.45
C GLN A 764 33.31 -25.34 21.89
N LEU A 765 32.93 -26.60 22.15
CA LEU A 765 32.58 -27.12 23.47
C LEU A 765 33.74 -27.16 24.49
N THR A 766 34.94 -26.69 24.13
CA THR A 766 36.15 -26.76 24.99
C THR A 766 36.66 -25.40 25.48
N LYS A 767 35.95 -24.30 25.21
CA LYS A 767 36.33 -22.97 25.75
C LYS A 767 35.58 -22.55 27.02
N GLU A 768 34.70 -23.39 27.55
CA GLU A 768 34.09 -23.20 28.87
C GLU A 768 34.47 -24.39 29.78
N ILE A 769 35.62 -24.28 30.43
CA ILE A 769 35.89 -24.86 31.76
C ILE A 769 36.55 -23.79 32.61
#